data_AF-A0A349J7Y2-F1
#
_entry.id   AF-A0A349J7Y2-F1
#
_cell.length_a   1.000
_cell.length_b   1.000
_cell.length_c   1.000
_cell.angle_alpha   90.00
_cell.angle_beta   90.00
_cell.angle_gamma   90.00
#
_symmetry.space_group_name_H-M   'P 1'
#
loop_
_entity.id
_entity.type
_entity.pdbx_description
1 polymer ?
#
loop_
_entity_poly.entity_id
_entity_poly.type
_entity_poly.pdbx_seq_one_letter_code
_entity_poly.pdbx_strand_id
1 'polypeptide(L)'
;MRFLVVLLCLVCALSAAEWRLESVDGRVAVQPLDLRALAAVSALRVEAARDPVDESDVWVEVRLVTADGRRFAQASPLRLSAGERRAEMVVGFDAGSWAGQDGVISADALQAMAACEVAVHGWNGRVSARLSTLATPVGSPAFTVVALQSGLVEVGPWREWHLRLAGGYQAELGQVAALDAAGRLWPMFLDQPGANDAAGRWRPSGPARWTLRLRPDESPAAPVRLQWEHAEARWESVPLTPPTQVVMRSGLQALASWVLPTPVAEAWSGEALLYDSGSWVRVGRRTVPPAVAPVLAWRSGWTGFRGAESLSWQQAAALDQLVAAGVEAIDLLPEGLADEQGPFRFGLSPWTAQDGPWRHPRDLWNEAEPWRAWQRQVREVVARTRAAPGLRQWVLGLARLANQDAGRDRLQALAGALAGLVARYDGRPLVARHPQLASFGRTDPEGAWYAFADGARGWTQGPVPLTGPVMVERSGSDGNGCIAVPVAPGGEVRLAGAQVALDTNLFNLDRLELDAALDGGGEATLYAWVTDHHHRWWQQRLERIPGDGGWQTVGVDFSVTGAWTLAGGEVAWSDDIRRRIRAFGVVAYVRGAGAQARLRLDRLRRLGWPRAGETALAIAVAQAPTAKLSRWQPIDYAFNLNQTAQNPYDPEAADVIGEVMAEDGSLVRHPAYWDEPYRLVFDGTTERAVPAGAGGWRWRWTPPAAGVWRTRLIARLKVRGAWLQTETGWSTTTVDAARGGMPTVGVDAGDPRWFSTAEGKLWYPIGVNLRSPGDERQDDLLAKERLFKPQDEEPAAVRGWNSLDWERRGTRAYERWFPLMRENGMDFARVWMCPWWAGLEWRRDWDDYGGLTWFNQPNAARMDRVMELAAENGVYVQVELMNHGMVGEFADKQWQDSPYNRANGGPCRNVAEWFRSDEVWKTHEKRLRYTLARWGWRTNLAAWVLCSELEFTGTFDQETRRNDRGFSPGLQRWLERSLAWMQANDPQRNRLVTMHWSHPWAGPQHWQTPGLGFSYSNAYTAFQDFDTSLGKGKRVPRSLPIALDAYLNDLFPADQLRRPTLLGEWGGHWSDNEPWVMRGELRTGCWLQAVTPYAGNTGFWWWLWLETSDQWKQYAAIARFMQGEERRGQTWTPIQPRVLGADTRLFAQGMISPTAVRLYVWPRGYDQDSRRTQPKASGMVRLDGLAPGAWRMRRFDGATGEQVAERELTADAQGRLDLPVSALDPDAVFKLDRR
;
A
#
# COMPACT_ATOMS: atom_id res chain seq x y z
N MET A 1 59.44 -21.80 -7.16
CA MET A 1 59.88 -23.02 -7.89
C MET A 1 58.95 -23.17 -9.07
N ARG A 2 59.28 -22.79 -10.32
CA ARG A 2 60.31 -23.35 -11.22
C ARG A 2 60.27 -24.89 -11.24
N PHE A 3 60.05 -25.43 -12.45
CA PHE A 3 59.98 -26.84 -12.87
C PHE A 3 58.60 -27.53 -12.82
N LEU A 4 57.78 -27.34 -13.86
CA LEU A 4 57.53 -28.37 -14.88
C LEU A 4 56.74 -27.74 -16.06
N VAL A 5 57.49 -27.13 -16.98
CA VAL A 5 57.06 -26.86 -18.35
C VAL A 5 57.38 -28.14 -19.15
N VAL A 6 56.54 -28.46 -20.14
CA VAL A 6 56.62 -29.62 -21.07
C VAL A 6 55.92 -30.90 -20.58
N LEU A 7 54.58 -30.94 -20.60
CA LEU A 7 53.79 -32.11 -21.07
C LEU A 7 52.26 -31.82 -21.11
N LEU A 8 51.78 -30.89 -21.96
CA LEU A 8 50.36 -30.80 -22.31
C LEU A 8 50.15 -30.00 -23.60
N CYS A 9 50.92 -30.37 -24.63
CA CYS A 9 50.54 -30.15 -26.03
C CYS A 9 50.38 -31.53 -26.67
N LEU A 10 49.50 -32.35 -26.08
CA LEU A 10 48.87 -33.42 -26.82
C LEU A 10 47.99 -32.70 -27.86
N VAL A 11 48.58 -32.48 -29.03
CA VAL A 11 47.85 -32.35 -30.28
C VAL A 11 46.79 -33.44 -30.23
N CYS A 12 45.52 -33.05 -30.08
CA CYS A 12 44.42 -33.91 -30.42
C CYS A 12 44.57 -34.14 -31.93
N ALA A 13 45.40 -35.12 -32.29
CA ALA A 13 45.32 -35.75 -33.58
C ALA A 13 43.94 -36.37 -33.58
N LEU A 14 42.97 -35.65 -34.15
CA LEU A 14 41.72 -36.23 -34.62
C LEU A 14 42.13 -37.50 -35.35
N SER A 15 41.81 -38.66 -34.77
CA SER A 15 42.03 -39.93 -35.44
C SER A 15 41.30 -39.81 -36.77
N ALA A 16 42.02 -39.93 -37.88
CA ALA A 16 41.40 -39.87 -39.20
C ALA A 16 40.19 -40.82 -39.20
N ALA A 17 38.99 -40.29 -39.37
CA ALA A 17 37.81 -41.13 -39.44
C ALA A 17 37.91 -41.94 -40.72
N GLU A 18 37.82 -43.25 -40.58
CA GLU A 18 37.97 -44.20 -41.68
C GLU A 18 36.69 -45.03 -41.81
N TRP A 19 36.15 -45.08 -43.02
CA TRP A 19 34.99 -45.87 -43.37
C TRP A 19 35.34 -46.86 -44.47
N ARG A 20 34.82 -48.09 -44.37
CA ARG A 20 34.98 -49.12 -45.40
C ARG A 20 33.61 -49.55 -45.87
N LEU A 21 33.40 -49.45 -47.18
CA LEU A 21 32.16 -49.83 -47.85
C LEU A 21 32.47 -50.89 -48.88
N GLU A 22 31.51 -51.79 -49.09
CA GLU A 22 31.62 -52.85 -50.08
C GLU A 22 30.35 -52.91 -50.92
N SER A 23 30.50 -52.70 -52.23
CA SER A 23 29.45 -52.81 -53.23
C SER A 23 29.60 -54.14 -53.98
N VAL A 24 28.52 -54.90 -54.06
CA VAL A 24 28.45 -56.21 -54.76
C VAL A 24 27.39 -56.12 -55.84
N ASP A 25 27.72 -56.56 -57.06
CA ASP A 25 26.83 -56.62 -58.22
C ASP A 25 26.16 -55.26 -58.55
N GLY A 26 26.92 -54.17 -58.43
CA GLY A 26 26.45 -52.80 -58.74
C GLY A 26 25.46 -52.22 -57.72
N ARG A 27 25.25 -52.84 -56.55
CA ARG A 27 24.37 -52.31 -55.49
C ARG A 27 25.06 -51.21 -54.69
N VAL A 28 24.33 -50.11 -54.45
CA VAL A 28 24.81 -49.00 -53.63
C VAL A 28 25.04 -49.45 -52.19
N ALA A 29 26.26 -49.26 -51.67
CA ALA A 29 26.60 -49.49 -50.27
C ALA A 29 26.42 -48.21 -49.47
N VAL A 30 25.79 -48.28 -48.28
CA VAL A 30 25.49 -47.12 -47.43
C VAL A 30 26.14 -47.28 -46.07
N GLN A 31 26.84 -46.26 -45.60
CA GLN A 31 27.48 -46.22 -44.29
C GLN A 31 27.06 -44.95 -43.54
N PRO A 32 26.39 -45.06 -42.37
CA PRO A 32 26.12 -43.92 -41.50
C PRO A 32 27.41 -43.23 -41.06
N LEU A 33 27.40 -41.91 -41.01
CA LEU A 33 28.50 -41.06 -40.58
C LEU A 33 28.24 -40.54 -39.16
N ASP A 34 29.30 -40.36 -38.37
CA ASP A 34 29.24 -39.51 -37.19
C ASP A 34 29.23 -38.05 -37.65
N LEU A 35 28.16 -37.32 -37.29
CA LEU A 35 27.92 -35.91 -37.67
C LEU A 35 29.12 -35.00 -37.37
N ARG A 36 29.95 -35.33 -36.40
CA ARG A 36 31.12 -34.51 -36.01
C ARG A 36 32.35 -34.73 -36.89
N ALA A 37 32.43 -35.87 -37.59
CA ALA A 37 33.67 -36.33 -38.21
C ALA A 37 34.08 -35.57 -39.48
N LEU A 38 33.13 -34.93 -40.19
CA LEU A 38 33.40 -34.23 -41.45
C LEU A 38 33.51 -32.71 -41.33
N ALA A 39 33.04 -32.11 -40.23
CA ALA A 39 33.02 -30.65 -40.07
C ALA A 39 34.42 -30.00 -39.98
N ALA A 40 35.44 -30.77 -39.56
CA ALA A 40 36.81 -30.30 -39.35
C ALA A 40 37.81 -30.76 -40.43
N VAL A 41 37.32 -31.29 -41.56
CA VAL A 41 38.10 -32.00 -42.57
C VAL A 41 38.21 -31.17 -43.85
N SER A 42 39.37 -31.19 -44.51
CA SER A 42 39.61 -30.41 -45.73
C SER A 42 39.31 -31.17 -47.03
N ALA A 43 39.49 -32.49 -47.00
CA ALA A 43 39.26 -33.37 -48.14
C ALA A 43 38.99 -34.81 -47.68
N LEU A 44 38.36 -35.59 -48.56
CA LEU A 44 38.16 -37.03 -48.40
C LEU A 44 39.10 -37.77 -49.34
N ARG A 45 39.89 -38.71 -48.81
CA ARG A 45 40.63 -39.67 -49.63
C ARG A 45 39.75 -40.89 -49.89
N VAL A 46 39.62 -41.27 -51.16
CA VAL A 46 38.85 -42.42 -51.64
C VAL A 46 39.81 -43.42 -52.28
N GLU A 47 39.92 -44.61 -51.71
CA GLU A 47 40.69 -45.74 -52.25
C GLU A 47 39.70 -46.84 -52.65
N ALA A 48 39.73 -47.32 -53.89
CA ALA A 48 38.84 -48.39 -54.34
C ALA A 48 39.63 -49.58 -54.91
N ALA A 49 39.12 -50.79 -54.69
CA ALA A 49 39.70 -52.04 -55.17
C ALA A 49 38.63 -52.99 -55.69
N ARG A 50 38.88 -53.63 -56.84
CA ARG A 50 37.97 -54.60 -57.47
C ARG A 50 38.45 -56.05 -57.40
N ASP A 51 37.50 -56.99 -57.33
CA ASP A 51 37.73 -58.43 -57.34
C ASP A 51 36.57 -59.21 -58.01
N PRO A 52 36.80 -60.02 -59.07
CA PRO A 52 38.06 -60.22 -59.81
C PRO A 52 38.44 -59.00 -60.69
N VAL A 53 39.64 -59.02 -61.27
CA VAL A 53 40.07 -58.01 -62.26
C VAL A 53 39.47 -58.36 -63.63
N ASP A 54 38.96 -57.36 -64.34
CA ASP A 54 38.25 -57.50 -65.63
C ASP A 54 38.77 -56.46 -66.66
N GLU A 55 38.45 -56.63 -67.94
CA GLU A 55 38.81 -55.72 -69.04
C GLU A 55 37.83 -54.56 -69.24
N SER A 56 36.81 -54.42 -68.38
CA SER A 56 35.96 -53.23 -68.36
C SER A 56 36.55 -52.12 -67.48
N ASP A 57 36.28 -50.87 -67.86
CA ASP A 57 36.43 -49.73 -66.94
C ASP A 57 35.33 -49.80 -65.86
N VAL A 58 35.71 -49.47 -64.62
CA VAL A 58 34.79 -49.42 -63.46
C VAL A 58 34.82 -48.01 -62.90
N TRP A 59 33.66 -47.41 -62.66
CA TRP A 59 33.57 -46.11 -62.01
C TRP A 59 32.98 -46.24 -60.62
N VAL A 60 33.69 -45.73 -59.63
CA VAL A 60 33.28 -45.70 -58.22
C VAL A 60 32.90 -44.27 -57.88
N GLU A 61 31.61 -44.06 -57.65
CA GLU A 61 31.03 -42.78 -57.29
C GLU A 61 30.74 -42.75 -55.79
N VAL A 62 31.34 -41.78 -55.09
CA VAL A 62 31.01 -41.49 -53.70
C VAL A 62 29.89 -40.46 -53.67
N ARG A 63 28.87 -40.71 -52.86
CA ARG A 63 27.78 -39.76 -52.59
C ARG A 63 27.72 -39.47 -51.10
N LEU A 64 27.47 -38.21 -50.76
CA LEU A 64 27.24 -37.77 -49.38
C LEU A 64 25.78 -37.40 -49.21
N VAL A 65 25.19 -37.86 -48.12
CA VAL A 65 23.77 -37.67 -47.81
C VAL A 65 23.62 -36.99 -46.46
N THR A 66 22.94 -35.85 -46.45
CA THR A 66 22.63 -35.11 -45.22
C THR A 66 21.41 -35.70 -44.50
N ALA A 67 21.27 -35.41 -43.21
CA ALA A 67 20.13 -35.80 -42.39
C ALA A 67 18.78 -35.26 -42.91
N ASP A 68 18.80 -34.17 -43.68
CA ASP A 68 17.62 -33.60 -44.35
C ASP A 68 17.42 -34.10 -45.79
N GLY A 69 18.19 -35.10 -46.22
CA GLY A 69 17.98 -35.82 -47.48
C GLY A 69 18.58 -35.17 -48.73
N ARG A 70 19.45 -34.17 -48.59
CA ARG A 70 20.25 -33.64 -49.71
C ARG A 70 21.34 -34.63 -50.08
N ARG A 71 21.56 -34.83 -51.38
CA ARG A 71 22.54 -35.77 -51.92
C ARG A 71 23.56 -35.05 -52.81
N PHE A 72 24.83 -35.25 -52.48
CA PHE A 72 25.97 -34.68 -53.21
C PHE A 72 26.81 -35.82 -53.76
N ALA A 73 26.80 -36.01 -55.08
CA ALA A 73 27.65 -36.99 -55.74
C ALA A 73 29.00 -36.37 -56.07
N GLN A 74 30.05 -37.17 -56.09
CA GLN A 74 31.37 -36.73 -56.51
C GLN A 74 31.34 -36.32 -58.00
N ALA A 75 31.84 -35.13 -58.33
CA ALA A 75 31.73 -34.57 -59.68
C ALA A 75 32.51 -35.34 -60.75
N SER A 76 33.56 -36.06 -60.36
CA SER A 76 34.36 -36.91 -61.24
C SER A 76 34.60 -38.25 -60.55
N PRO A 77 33.79 -39.29 -60.83
CA PRO A 77 33.92 -40.61 -60.20
C PRO A 77 35.32 -41.22 -60.36
N LEU A 78 35.73 -42.05 -59.40
CA LEU A 78 37.01 -42.75 -59.44
C LEU A 78 36.97 -43.86 -60.49
N ARG A 79 37.72 -43.68 -61.57
CA ARG A 79 37.86 -44.70 -62.62
C ARG A 79 38.95 -45.70 -62.23
N LEU A 80 38.60 -46.99 -62.19
CA LEU A 80 39.55 -48.08 -62.31
C LEU A 80 39.58 -48.49 -63.79
N SER A 81 40.74 -48.37 -64.42
CA SER A 81 40.90 -48.67 -65.84
C SER A 81 40.82 -50.18 -66.10
N ALA A 82 40.51 -50.60 -67.33
CA ALA A 82 40.63 -52.00 -67.75
C ALA A 82 41.96 -52.64 -67.28
N GLY A 83 41.92 -53.83 -66.66
CA GLY A 83 43.08 -54.48 -66.03
C GLY A 83 43.60 -53.92 -64.68
N GLU A 84 43.16 -52.73 -64.24
CA GLU A 84 43.63 -52.11 -63.00
C GLU A 84 42.91 -52.65 -61.76
N ARG A 85 43.62 -53.13 -60.73
CA ARG A 85 43.00 -53.72 -59.52
C ARG A 85 42.58 -52.68 -58.48
N ARG A 86 43.28 -51.54 -58.40
CA ARG A 86 43.09 -50.49 -57.38
C ARG A 86 43.31 -49.11 -57.98
N ALA A 87 42.54 -48.13 -57.52
CA ALA A 87 42.76 -46.73 -57.82
C ALA A 87 42.52 -45.88 -56.55
N GLU A 88 43.09 -44.68 -56.51
CA GLU A 88 42.90 -43.73 -55.41
C GLU A 88 42.65 -42.32 -55.93
N MET A 89 41.97 -41.51 -55.12
CA MET A 89 41.88 -40.07 -55.32
C MET A 89 41.64 -39.30 -54.03
N VAL A 90 41.86 -37.99 -54.09
CA VAL A 90 41.52 -37.04 -53.02
C VAL A 90 40.50 -36.05 -53.56
N VAL A 91 39.37 -35.93 -52.87
CA VAL A 91 38.25 -35.05 -53.23
C VAL A 91 38.13 -33.96 -52.18
N GLY A 92 38.31 -32.70 -52.59
CA GLY A 92 38.17 -31.54 -51.70
C GLY A 92 36.71 -31.28 -51.32
N PHE A 93 36.49 -30.58 -50.21
CA PHE A 93 35.18 -30.00 -49.88
C PHE A 93 35.03 -28.60 -50.47
N ASP A 94 35.03 -28.55 -51.80
CA ASP A 94 34.85 -27.35 -52.60
C ASP A 94 33.74 -27.55 -53.65
N ALA A 95 33.32 -26.44 -54.24
CA ALA A 95 32.16 -26.39 -55.12
C ALA A 95 32.33 -27.14 -56.46
N GLY A 96 33.56 -27.42 -56.89
CA GLY A 96 33.84 -28.12 -58.15
C GLY A 96 34.01 -29.62 -57.97
N SER A 97 34.31 -30.07 -56.75
CA SER A 97 34.55 -31.48 -56.42
C SER A 97 33.28 -32.32 -56.29
N TRP A 98 32.12 -31.68 -56.14
CA TRP A 98 30.83 -32.34 -55.91
C TRP A 98 29.74 -31.78 -56.84
N ALA A 99 28.89 -32.66 -57.36
CA ALA A 99 27.77 -32.35 -58.24
C ALA A 99 26.46 -32.99 -57.72
N GLY A 100 25.32 -32.35 -57.99
CA GLY A 100 24.01 -32.88 -57.59
C GLY A 100 22.87 -31.94 -57.92
N GLN A 101 21.64 -32.47 -57.86
CA GLN A 101 20.41 -31.65 -57.98
C GLN A 101 20.16 -30.77 -56.75
N ASP A 102 20.91 -31.00 -55.67
CA ASP A 102 20.80 -30.32 -54.37
C ASP A 102 21.81 -29.19 -54.19
N GLY A 103 22.35 -28.68 -55.30
CA GLY A 103 23.26 -27.55 -55.33
C GLY A 103 24.70 -27.92 -55.00
N VAL A 104 25.44 -26.93 -54.49
CA VAL A 104 26.86 -27.02 -54.15
C VAL A 104 27.01 -27.51 -52.71
N ILE A 105 28.03 -28.33 -52.44
CA ILE A 105 28.35 -28.72 -51.06
C ILE A 105 28.78 -27.48 -50.26
N SER A 106 27.99 -27.14 -49.25
CA SER A 106 28.16 -25.95 -48.41
C SER A 106 28.57 -26.34 -46.99
N ALA A 107 29.01 -25.37 -46.19
CA ALA A 107 29.42 -25.62 -44.81
C ALA A 107 28.27 -26.22 -43.96
N ASP A 108 27.04 -25.76 -44.17
CA ASP A 108 25.86 -26.32 -43.49
C ASP A 108 25.54 -27.75 -43.94
N ALA A 109 25.84 -28.11 -45.20
CA ALA A 109 25.66 -29.47 -45.68
C ALA A 109 26.65 -30.40 -44.98
N LEU A 110 27.92 -30.00 -44.86
CA LEU A 110 28.96 -30.79 -44.18
C LEU A 110 28.64 -31.05 -42.71
N GLN A 111 28.09 -30.06 -42.00
CA GLN A 111 27.67 -30.22 -40.59
C GLN A 111 26.45 -31.14 -40.42
N ALA A 112 25.67 -31.36 -41.49
CA ALA A 112 24.45 -32.15 -41.46
C ALA A 112 24.62 -33.55 -42.06
N MET A 113 25.85 -34.00 -42.36
CA MET A 113 26.10 -35.28 -43.04
C MET A 113 25.72 -36.48 -42.17
N ALA A 114 24.80 -37.31 -42.67
CA ALA A 114 24.27 -38.46 -41.95
C ALA A 114 24.77 -39.79 -42.51
N ALA A 115 25.08 -39.86 -43.80
CA ALA A 115 25.58 -41.06 -44.44
C ALA A 115 26.48 -40.75 -45.63
N CYS A 116 27.35 -41.70 -45.96
CA CYS A 116 28.02 -41.77 -47.25
C CYS A 116 27.52 -43.02 -48.00
N GLU A 117 27.40 -42.90 -49.32
CA GLU A 117 27.03 -43.98 -50.21
C GLU A 117 28.16 -44.20 -51.23
N VAL A 118 28.39 -45.44 -51.63
CA VAL A 118 29.29 -45.78 -52.74
C VAL A 118 28.49 -46.52 -53.80
N ALA A 119 28.43 -45.96 -55.00
CA ALA A 119 27.81 -46.54 -56.18
C ALA A 119 28.88 -46.97 -57.18
N VAL A 120 28.70 -48.14 -57.79
CA VAL A 120 29.62 -48.70 -58.79
C VAL A 120 28.92 -48.79 -60.13
N HIS A 121 29.56 -48.29 -61.18
CA HIS A 121 29.04 -48.26 -62.54
C HIS A 121 29.98 -49.00 -63.51
N GLY A 122 29.40 -49.54 -64.59
CA GLY A 122 30.14 -50.19 -65.67
C GLY A 122 30.55 -51.65 -65.41
N TRP A 123 30.17 -52.22 -64.25
CA TRP A 123 30.60 -53.57 -63.86
C TRP A 123 29.72 -54.21 -62.77
N ASN A 124 29.55 -55.52 -62.83
CA ASN A 124 28.73 -56.34 -61.91
C ASN A 124 29.61 -57.32 -61.12
N GLY A 125 30.55 -56.78 -60.33
CA GLY A 125 31.44 -57.55 -59.46
C GLY A 125 31.60 -56.90 -58.09
N ARG A 126 32.58 -57.38 -57.31
CA ARG A 126 32.82 -56.89 -55.95
C ARG A 126 33.81 -55.72 -55.97
N VAL A 127 33.39 -54.57 -55.45
CA VAL A 127 34.25 -53.40 -55.24
C VAL A 127 34.26 -53.04 -53.75
N SER A 128 35.46 -52.97 -53.18
CA SER A 128 35.67 -52.40 -51.84
C SER A 128 36.18 -50.97 -51.96
N ALA A 129 35.61 -50.05 -51.17
CA ALA A 129 36.01 -48.66 -51.11
C ALA A 129 36.36 -48.29 -49.66
N ARG A 130 37.51 -47.64 -49.47
CA ARG A 130 37.98 -47.10 -48.20
C ARG A 130 37.99 -45.58 -48.31
N LEU A 131 37.30 -44.93 -47.37
CA LEU A 131 37.20 -43.49 -47.25
C LEU A 131 37.95 -43.06 -46.00
N SER A 132 38.85 -42.07 -46.11
CA SER A 132 39.57 -41.52 -44.95
C SER A 132 39.61 -40.00 -44.98
N THR A 133 39.44 -39.38 -43.81
CA THR A 133 39.47 -37.92 -43.67
C THR A 133 40.89 -37.37 -43.72
N LEU A 134 41.12 -36.29 -44.46
CA LEU A 134 42.38 -35.54 -44.43
C LEU A 134 42.21 -34.24 -43.62
N ALA A 135 42.97 -34.14 -42.53
CA ALA A 135 42.97 -32.97 -41.65
C ALA A 135 43.38 -31.70 -42.40
N THR A 136 42.79 -30.58 -42.02
CA THR A 136 43.08 -29.27 -42.61
C THR A 136 44.51 -28.81 -42.26
N PRO A 137 45.34 -28.34 -43.21
CA PRO A 137 46.61 -27.68 -42.88
C PRO A 137 46.37 -26.40 -42.06
N VAL A 138 47.21 -26.14 -41.05
CA VAL A 138 47.10 -25.01 -40.10
C VAL A 138 47.54 -23.66 -40.70
N GLY A 139 47.17 -23.38 -41.95
CA GLY A 139 47.40 -22.07 -42.59
C GLY A 139 46.24 -21.11 -42.33
N SER A 140 46.52 -19.80 -42.19
CA SER A 140 45.46 -18.78 -42.12
C SER A 140 44.61 -18.83 -43.40
N PRO A 141 43.27 -18.85 -43.30
CA PRO A 141 42.40 -18.89 -44.47
C PRO A 141 42.60 -17.63 -45.33
N ALA A 142 42.66 -17.80 -46.65
CA ALA A 142 42.75 -16.72 -47.62
C ALA A 142 41.56 -16.78 -48.57
N PHE A 143 40.67 -15.77 -48.50
CA PHE A 143 39.48 -15.70 -49.34
C PHE A 143 39.62 -14.63 -50.43
N THR A 144 39.03 -14.88 -51.59
CA THR A 144 38.78 -13.88 -52.63
C THR A 144 37.34 -13.40 -52.53
N VAL A 145 37.12 -12.08 -52.44
CA VAL A 145 35.76 -11.52 -52.41
C VAL A 145 35.19 -11.46 -53.83
N VAL A 146 34.03 -12.08 -54.02
CA VAL A 146 33.30 -12.10 -55.29
C VAL A 146 31.94 -11.42 -55.09
N ALA A 147 31.67 -10.33 -55.81
CA ALA A 147 30.34 -9.73 -55.84
C ALA A 147 29.42 -10.57 -56.73
N LEU A 148 28.24 -10.93 -56.24
CA LEU A 148 27.28 -11.77 -56.99
C LEU A 148 26.45 -10.96 -58.00
N GLN A 149 26.37 -9.65 -57.82
CA GLN A 149 25.76 -8.71 -58.75
C GLN A 149 26.66 -7.47 -58.87
N SER A 150 26.49 -6.70 -59.95
CA SER A 150 27.21 -5.44 -60.20
C SER A 150 26.78 -4.28 -59.29
N GLY A 151 25.70 -4.43 -58.52
CA GLY A 151 25.15 -3.40 -57.63
C GLY A 151 24.27 -3.97 -56.53
N LEU A 152 23.46 -3.11 -55.90
CA LEU A 152 22.51 -3.48 -54.83
C LEU A 152 21.27 -4.20 -55.40
N VAL A 153 20.70 -5.11 -54.61
CA VAL A 153 19.44 -5.80 -54.90
C VAL A 153 18.35 -5.27 -53.96
N GLU A 154 17.24 -4.77 -54.49
CA GLU A 154 16.08 -4.38 -53.69
C GLU A 154 15.26 -5.64 -53.37
N VAL A 155 15.11 -5.96 -52.08
CA VAL A 155 14.40 -7.16 -51.60
C VAL A 155 13.36 -6.70 -50.59
N GLY A 156 12.08 -6.68 -51.00
CA GLY A 156 11.02 -6.13 -50.15
C GLY A 156 11.30 -4.66 -49.76
N PRO A 157 11.33 -4.29 -48.46
CA PRO A 157 11.50 -2.90 -48.03
C PRO A 157 12.96 -2.46 -47.83
N TRP A 158 13.96 -3.29 -48.16
CA TRP A 158 15.38 -2.98 -47.95
C TRP A 158 16.23 -3.21 -49.22
N ARG A 159 17.49 -2.77 -49.17
CA ARG A 159 18.51 -3.01 -50.20
C ARG A 159 19.56 -3.96 -49.67
N GLU A 160 20.05 -4.88 -50.49
CA GLU A 160 21.03 -5.89 -50.10
C GLU A 160 22.26 -5.84 -51.00
N TRP A 161 23.44 -6.00 -50.40
CA TRP A 161 24.70 -6.25 -51.10
C TRP A 161 25.11 -7.71 -50.86
N HIS A 162 25.13 -8.50 -51.94
CA HIS A 162 25.44 -9.93 -51.88
C HIS A 162 26.87 -10.21 -52.31
N LEU A 163 27.63 -10.83 -51.42
CA LEU A 163 29.03 -11.18 -51.60
C LEU A 163 29.26 -12.66 -51.35
N ARG A 164 30.27 -13.22 -51.99
CA ARG A 164 30.78 -14.56 -51.71
C ARG A 164 32.26 -14.46 -51.36
N LEU A 165 32.65 -15.14 -50.29
CA LEU A 165 34.06 -15.35 -49.94
C LEU A 165 34.50 -16.67 -50.59
N ALA A 166 35.21 -16.60 -51.71
CA ALA A 166 35.67 -17.77 -52.47
C ALA A 166 37.04 -18.25 -51.96
N GLY A 167 37.23 -19.55 -51.76
CA GLY A 167 38.48 -20.12 -51.24
C GLY A 167 38.34 -21.42 -50.43
N GLY A 168 37.10 -21.85 -50.14
CA GLY A 168 36.78 -23.10 -49.44
C GLY A 168 35.50 -22.98 -48.59
N TYR A 169 34.97 -24.09 -48.06
CA TYR A 169 33.74 -24.08 -47.25
C TYR A 169 33.85 -23.25 -45.95
N GLN A 170 35.06 -23.09 -45.41
CA GLN A 170 35.30 -22.30 -44.19
C GLN A 170 34.85 -20.84 -44.32
N ALA A 171 34.78 -20.32 -45.54
CA ALA A 171 34.33 -18.97 -45.83
C ALA A 171 32.84 -18.73 -45.49
N GLU A 172 32.08 -19.81 -45.31
CA GLU A 172 30.67 -19.81 -44.91
C GLU A 172 30.49 -20.04 -43.40
N LEU A 173 31.58 -20.28 -42.64
CA LEU A 173 31.53 -20.43 -41.19
C LEU A 173 31.78 -19.08 -40.49
N GLY A 174 31.38 -18.97 -39.23
CA GLY A 174 31.70 -17.82 -38.40
C GLY A 174 30.84 -16.58 -38.68
N GLN A 175 31.45 -15.40 -38.63
CA GLN A 175 30.77 -14.12 -38.73
C GLN A 175 31.52 -13.17 -39.68
N VAL A 176 30.77 -12.41 -40.48
CA VAL A 176 31.33 -11.37 -41.36
C VAL A 176 30.74 -10.01 -41.04
N ALA A 177 31.59 -9.00 -40.87
CA ALA A 177 31.18 -7.61 -40.78
C ALA A 177 31.93 -6.74 -41.80
N ALA A 178 31.26 -5.73 -42.32
CA ALA A 178 31.86 -4.70 -43.16
C ALA A 178 32.26 -3.51 -42.29
N LEU A 179 33.56 -3.21 -42.18
CA LEU A 179 34.08 -1.99 -41.55
C LEU A 179 34.19 -0.90 -42.61
N ASP A 180 33.42 0.18 -42.44
CA ASP A 180 33.46 1.32 -43.35
C ASP A 180 34.52 2.36 -42.98
N ALA A 181 34.76 3.33 -43.87
CA ALA A 181 35.78 4.37 -43.67
C ALA A 181 35.49 5.32 -42.49
N ALA A 182 34.24 5.35 -42.00
CA ALA A 182 33.86 6.12 -40.81
C ALA A 182 34.06 5.32 -39.51
N GLY A 183 34.58 4.10 -39.60
CA GLY A 183 34.79 3.21 -38.45
C GLY A 183 33.52 2.49 -38.00
N ARG A 184 32.43 2.55 -38.77
CA ARG A 184 31.18 1.84 -38.45
C ARG A 184 31.26 0.40 -38.95
N LEU A 185 30.90 -0.54 -38.08
CA LEU A 185 30.76 -1.95 -38.41
C LEU A 185 29.33 -2.25 -38.87
N TRP A 186 29.21 -2.94 -39.98
CA TRP A 186 27.96 -3.34 -40.59
C TRP A 186 27.86 -4.88 -40.58
N PRO A 187 26.93 -5.48 -39.82
CA PRO A 187 26.87 -6.92 -39.71
C PRO A 187 26.30 -7.51 -41.01
N MET A 188 26.99 -8.52 -41.55
CA MET A 188 26.50 -9.33 -42.67
C MET A 188 26.01 -10.68 -42.16
N PHE A 189 24.89 -11.18 -42.66
CA PHE A 189 24.40 -12.53 -42.36
C PHE A 189 24.65 -13.46 -43.53
N LEU A 190 24.82 -14.74 -43.25
CA LEU A 190 24.86 -15.75 -44.30
C LEU A 190 23.43 -16.05 -44.74
N ASP A 191 23.22 -16.16 -46.04
CA ASP A 191 21.94 -16.45 -46.67
C ASP A 191 22.13 -17.53 -47.75
N GLN A 192 21.21 -18.47 -47.84
CA GLN A 192 21.22 -19.51 -48.86
C GLN A 192 19.97 -19.37 -49.72
N PRO A 193 20.09 -18.80 -50.93
CA PRO A 193 18.97 -18.74 -51.87
C PRO A 193 18.47 -20.15 -52.17
N GLY A 194 17.16 -20.28 -52.39
CA GLY A 194 16.52 -21.58 -52.65
C GLY A 194 15.01 -21.48 -52.81
N ALA A 195 14.41 -22.54 -53.35
CA ALA A 195 12.97 -22.66 -53.54
C ALA A 195 12.48 -24.03 -53.06
N ASN A 196 11.20 -24.14 -52.75
CA ASN A 196 10.59 -25.43 -52.44
C ASN A 196 10.33 -26.22 -53.73
N ASP A 197 10.69 -27.50 -53.74
CA ASP A 197 10.31 -28.41 -54.82
C ASP A 197 8.80 -28.72 -54.77
N ALA A 198 8.29 -29.42 -55.79
CA ALA A 198 6.87 -29.78 -55.87
C ALA A 198 6.39 -30.67 -54.69
N ALA A 199 7.31 -31.29 -53.95
CA ALA A 199 7.02 -32.07 -52.76
C ALA A 199 7.12 -31.24 -51.46
N GLY A 200 7.32 -29.92 -51.55
CA GLY A 200 7.43 -29.01 -50.41
C GLY A 200 8.78 -29.07 -49.68
N ARG A 201 9.80 -29.70 -50.27
CA ARG A 201 11.15 -29.75 -49.70
C ARG A 201 11.95 -28.55 -50.20
N TRP A 202 12.64 -27.89 -49.27
CA TRP A 202 13.49 -26.77 -49.62
C TRP A 202 14.75 -27.23 -50.36
N ARG A 203 15.06 -26.61 -51.50
CA ARG A 203 16.25 -26.87 -52.32
C ARG A 203 17.08 -25.59 -52.48
N PRO A 204 18.39 -25.62 -52.22
CA PRO A 204 19.26 -24.47 -52.45
C PRO A 204 19.39 -24.17 -53.95
N SER A 205 19.53 -22.90 -54.30
CA SER A 205 19.73 -22.39 -55.65
C SER A 205 21.04 -21.59 -55.69
N GLY A 206 22.13 -22.26 -56.05
CA GLY A 206 23.48 -21.67 -56.05
C GLY A 206 24.18 -21.73 -54.68
N PRO A 207 25.39 -21.14 -54.55
CA PRO A 207 26.16 -21.15 -53.30
C PRO A 207 25.58 -20.18 -52.26
N ALA A 208 25.93 -20.40 -50.99
CA ALA A 208 25.62 -19.48 -49.91
C ALA A 208 26.30 -18.12 -50.14
N ARG A 209 25.67 -17.05 -49.66
CA ARG A 209 26.11 -15.67 -49.84
C ARG A 209 26.08 -14.89 -48.53
N TRP A 210 27.10 -14.08 -48.32
CA TRP A 210 27.10 -13.07 -47.26
C TRP A 210 26.30 -11.86 -47.73
N THR A 211 25.31 -11.48 -46.94
CA THR A 211 24.37 -10.42 -47.27
C THR A 211 24.52 -9.28 -46.28
N LEU A 212 24.86 -8.10 -46.81
CA LEU A 212 24.72 -6.84 -46.07
C LEU A 212 23.36 -6.23 -46.44
N ARG A 213 22.44 -6.19 -45.48
CA ARG A 213 21.14 -5.54 -45.65
C ARG A 213 21.18 -4.10 -45.16
N LEU A 214 20.63 -3.16 -45.94
CA LEU A 214 20.67 -1.71 -45.76
C LEU A 214 19.27 -1.12 -45.83
N ARG A 215 18.98 -0.10 -45.02
CA ARG A 215 17.79 0.74 -45.20
C ARG A 215 17.89 1.53 -46.52
N PRO A 216 16.77 1.98 -47.11
CA PRO A 216 16.80 2.76 -48.35
C PRO A 216 17.66 4.04 -48.31
N ASP A 217 17.88 4.59 -47.12
CA ASP A 217 18.67 5.78 -46.83
C ASP A 217 20.12 5.49 -46.36
N GLU A 218 20.48 4.23 -46.16
CA GLU A 218 21.82 3.85 -45.72
C GLU A 218 22.79 3.61 -46.88
N SER A 219 24.00 4.16 -46.75
CA SER A 219 25.13 3.89 -47.63
C SER A 219 26.42 3.79 -46.81
N PRO A 220 27.11 2.63 -46.77
CA PRO A 220 28.41 2.50 -46.11
C PRO A 220 29.46 3.44 -46.70
N ALA A 221 30.30 4.04 -45.85
CA ALA A 221 31.36 4.94 -46.31
C ALA A 221 32.51 4.18 -47.00
N ALA A 222 32.84 4.55 -48.23
CA ALA A 222 33.93 3.92 -48.97
C ALA A 222 35.32 4.40 -48.49
N PRO A 223 36.37 3.54 -48.50
CA PRO A 223 36.29 2.11 -48.78
C PRO A 223 35.80 1.28 -47.58
N VAL A 224 35.23 0.11 -47.87
CA VAL A 224 34.79 -0.87 -46.88
C VAL A 224 35.77 -2.05 -46.84
N ARG A 225 36.06 -2.60 -45.67
CA ARG A 225 36.83 -3.84 -45.50
C ARG A 225 35.96 -4.90 -44.84
N LEU A 226 35.95 -6.12 -45.38
CA LEU A 226 35.26 -7.24 -44.75
C LEU A 226 36.17 -7.86 -43.69
N GLN A 227 35.65 -8.04 -42.50
CA GLN A 227 36.28 -8.76 -41.40
C GLN A 227 35.53 -10.07 -41.19
N TRP A 228 36.22 -11.18 -41.36
CA TRP A 228 35.73 -12.53 -41.11
C TRP A 228 36.39 -13.09 -39.85
N GLU A 229 35.59 -13.69 -38.99
CA GLU A 229 36.07 -14.35 -37.76
C GLU A 229 35.34 -15.69 -37.55
N HIS A 230 36.09 -16.75 -37.29
CA HIS A 230 35.57 -18.06 -36.91
C HIS A 230 36.52 -18.76 -35.94
N ALA A 231 36.02 -19.10 -34.74
CA ALA A 231 36.85 -19.56 -33.63
C ALA A 231 38.02 -18.59 -33.36
N GLU A 232 39.26 -19.05 -33.45
CA GLU A 232 40.46 -18.20 -33.29
C GLU A 232 40.98 -17.63 -34.62
N ALA A 233 40.46 -18.09 -35.75
CA ALA A 233 40.88 -17.65 -37.07
C ALA A 233 40.23 -16.30 -37.44
N ARG A 234 41.03 -15.42 -38.05
CA ARG A 234 40.60 -14.10 -38.51
C ARG A 234 41.13 -13.84 -39.91
N TRP A 235 40.35 -13.10 -40.70
CA TRP A 235 40.71 -12.66 -42.04
C TRP A 235 40.12 -11.29 -42.34
N GLU A 236 40.86 -10.46 -43.08
CA GLU A 236 40.41 -9.14 -43.54
C GLU A 236 40.59 -9.01 -45.05
N SER A 237 39.60 -8.45 -45.74
CA SER A 237 39.67 -8.24 -47.18
C SER A 237 40.57 -7.05 -47.55
N VAL A 238 40.99 -7.01 -48.81
CA VAL A 238 41.42 -5.75 -49.45
C VAL A 238 40.28 -4.71 -49.40
N PRO A 239 40.57 -3.40 -49.46
CA PRO A 239 39.54 -2.36 -49.54
C PRO A 239 38.59 -2.57 -50.72
N LEU A 240 37.29 -2.52 -50.45
CA LEU A 240 36.21 -2.65 -51.43
C LEU A 240 35.46 -1.32 -51.55
N THR A 241 34.91 -1.04 -52.74
CA THR A 241 33.98 0.07 -52.92
C THR A 241 32.54 -0.46 -52.85
N PRO A 242 31.73 -0.05 -51.86
CA PRO A 242 30.34 -0.49 -51.76
C PRO A 242 29.52 0.07 -52.94
N PRO A 243 28.64 -0.73 -53.58
CA PRO A 243 27.79 -0.26 -54.66
C PRO A 243 26.69 0.66 -54.13
N THR A 244 26.35 1.69 -54.91
CA THR A 244 25.28 2.66 -54.57
C THR A 244 24.03 2.52 -55.44
N GLN A 245 24.16 1.90 -56.62
CA GLN A 245 23.04 1.71 -57.56
C GLN A 245 22.31 0.39 -57.32
N VAL A 246 20.98 0.44 -57.36
CA VAL A 246 20.13 -0.76 -57.39
C VAL A 246 20.09 -1.29 -58.82
N VAL A 247 20.51 -2.55 -59.01
CA VAL A 247 20.59 -3.20 -60.33
C VAL A 247 19.53 -4.27 -60.54
N MET A 248 18.85 -4.70 -59.47
CA MET A 248 17.88 -5.79 -59.50
C MET A 248 16.83 -5.61 -58.40
N ARG A 249 15.60 -6.09 -58.64
CA ARG A 249 14.53 -6.21 -57.65
C ARG A 249 14.12 -7.68 -57.51
N SER A 250 13.93 -8.15 -56.28
CA SER A 250 13.51 -9.51 -55.97
C SER A 250 12.41 -9.53 -54.91
N GLY A 251 11.52 -10.52 -54.98
CA GLY A 251 10.56 -10.81 -53.92
C GLY A 251 11.24 -11.48 -52.71
N LEU A 252 10.52 -11.52 -51.59
CA LEU A 252 10.90 -12.32 -50.42
C LEU A 252 10.78 -13.82 -50.74
N GLN A 253 11.60 -14.63 -50.09
CA GLN A 253 11.60 -16.08 -50.28
C GLN A 253 10.27 -16.70 -49.81
N ALA A 254 9.74 -17.65 -50.58
CA ALA A 254 8.55 -18.40 -50.21
C ALA A 254 8.86 -19.39 -49.07
N LEU A 255 7.91 -19.52 -48.13
CA LEU A 255 8.02 -20.44 -46.99
C LEU A 255 7.47 -21.81 -47.36
N ALA A 256 8.08 -22.85 -46.78
CA ALA A 256 7.53 -24.19 -46.81
C ALA A 256 6.38 -24.34 -45.79
N SER A 257 5.45 -25.27 -46.03
CA SER A 257 4.28 -25.48 -45.17
C SER A 257 4.60 -26.01 -43.76
N TRP A 258 5.80 -26.56 -43.56
CA TRP A 258 6.26 -27.13 -42.29
C TRP A 258 7.00 -26.13 -41.40
N VAL A 259 7.15 -24.87 -41.84
CA VAL A 259 7.81 -23.82 -41.05
C VAL A 259 6.99 -23.55 -39.78
N LEU A 260 7.64 -23.67 -38.62
CA LEU A 260 7.01 -23.38 -37.34
C LEU A 260 6.70 -21.88 -37.22
N PRO A 261 5.55 -21.50 -36.66
CA PRO A 261 5.25 -20.10 -36.36
C PRO A 261 6.33 -19.47 -35.49
N THR A 262 6.75 -18.26 -35.82
CA THR A 262 7.69 -17.51 -34.98
C THR A 262 6.95 -17.05 -33.71
N PRO A 263 7.47 -17.35 -32.50
CA PRO A 263 6.86 -16.91 -31.26
C PRO A 263 6.74 -15.38 -31.18
N VAL A 264 5.68 -14.90 -30.54
CA VAL A 264 5.46 -13.47 -30.27
C VAL A 264 5.20 -13.30 -28.79
N ALA A 265 6.03 -12.50 -28.12
CA ALA A 265 5.79 -12.06 -26.76
C ALA A 265 4.66 -11.03 -26.75
N GLU A 266 3.73 -11.15 -25.80
CA GLU A 266 2.64 -10.19 -25.62
C GLU A 266 3.16 -8.79 -25.28
N ALA A 267 2.31 -7.79 -25.49
CA ALA A 267 2.61 -6.43 -25.05
C ALA A 267 2.80 -6.39 -23.52
N TRP A 268 3.78 -5.62 -23.06
CA TRP A 268 4.14 -5.53 -21.66
C TRP A 268 4.30 -4.08 -21.21
N SER A 269 3.87 -3.75 -20.00
CA SER A 269 4.11 -2.43 -19.39
C SER A 269 4.54 -2.61 -17.94
N GLY A 270 5.71 -2.10 -17.60
CA GLY A 270 6.26 -2.24 -16.26
C GLY A 270 7.60 -1.54 -16.10
N GLU A 271 8.21 -1.70 -14.93
CA GLU A 271 9.52 -1.16 -14.62
C GLU A 271 10.61 -1.81 -15.48
N ALA A 272 11.32 -0.99 -16.24
CA ALA A 272 12.27 -1.46 -17.24
C ALA A 272 13.72 -1.08 -16.91
N LEU A 273 14.65 -1.86 -17.46
CA LEU A 273 16.08 -1.60 -17.42
C LEU A 273 16.58 -1.25 -18.82
N LEU A 274 17.47 -0.26 -18.90
CA LEU A 274 18.28 0.04 -20.07
C LEU A 274 19.74 -0.25 -19.76
N TYR A 275 20.50 -0.62 -20.77
CA TYR A 275 21.94 -0.78 -20.64
C TYR A 275 22.64 0.56 -20.91
N ASP A 276 23.38 1.07 -19.93
CA ASP A 276 24.13 2.32 -20.01
C ASP A 276 25.51 2.16 -19.35
N SER A 277 26.54 2.65 -20.04
CA SER A 277 27.92 2.75 -19.53
C SER A 277 28.47 1.47 -18.89
N GLY A 278 28.12 0.30 -19.47
CA GLY A 278 28.57 -1.01 -19.01
C GLY A 278 27.68 -1.68 -17.97
N SER A 279 26.58 -1.05 -17.55
CA SER A 279 25.70 -1.54 -16.49
C SER A 279 24.21 -1.44 -16.85
N TRP A 280 23.37 -2.24 -16.21
CA TRP A 280 21.92 -2.12 -16.34
C TRP A 280 21.38 -1.10 -15.35
N VAL A 281 20.68 -0.09 -15.85
CA VAL A 281 20.11 1.01 -15.07
C VAL A 281 18.59 0.98 -15.22
N ARG A 282 17.89 1.13 -14.10
CA ARG A 282 16.44 1.25 -14.07
C ARG A 282 16.01 2.63 -14.57
N VAL A 283 15.04 2.69 -15.48
CA VAL A 283 14.61 3.95 -16.14
C VAL A 283 13.13 4.29 -15.93
N GLY A 284 12.45 3.60 -15.00
CA GLY A 284 11.02 3.75 -14.74
C GLY A 284 10.13 2.88 -15.64
N ARG A 285 8.81 3.09 -15.55
CA ARG A 285 7.81 2.37 -16.33
C ARG A 285 7.98 2.62 -17.84
N ARG A 286 8.01 1.55 -18.63
CA ARG A 286 8.00 1.56 -20.10
C ARG A 286 6.89 0.66 -20.61
N THR A 287 6.39 0.96 -21.81
CA THR A 287 5.48 0.08 -22.55
C THR A 287 6.21 -0.49 -23.75
N VAL A 288 6.16 -1.81 -23.88
CA VAL A 288 6.74 -2.61 -24.95
C VAL A 288 5.57 -3.21 -25.75
N PRO A 289 5.47 -2.95 -27.07
CA PRO A 289 4.46 -3.58 -27.92
C PRO A 289 4.76 -5.08 -28.07
N PRO A 290 3.87 -5.87 -28.68
CA PRO A 290 4.14 -7.28 -28.94
C PRO A 290 5.48 -7.43 -29.69
N ALA A 291 6.34 -8.31 -29.18
CA ALA A 291 7.71 -8.45 -29.66
C ALA A 291 7.91 -9.82 -30.31
N VAL A 292 8.39 -9.85 -31.55
CA VAL A 292 8.70 -11.12 -32.23
C VAL A 292 9.95 -11.74 -31.59
N ALA A 293 9.89 -13.02 -31.27
CA ALA A 293 10.90 -13.77 -30.53
C ALA A 293 11.50 -14.90 -31.39
N PRO A 294 12.38 -14.59 -32.35
CA PRO A 294 12.83 -15.56 -33.34
C PRO A 294 13.79 -16.62 -32.78
N VAL A 295 13.50 -17.88 -33.09
CA VAL A 295 14.37 -19.03 -32.83
C VAL A 295 14.87 -19.62 -34.15
N LEU A 296 16.13 -19.36 -34.50
CA LEU A 296 16.68 -19.71 -35.82
C LEU A 296 17.49 -21.03 -35.84
N ALA A 297 17.92 -21.54 -34.69
CA ALA A 297 18.73 -22.75 -34.54
C ALA A 297 18.03 -23.79 -33.65
N TRP A 298 18.08 -25.08 -34.03
CA TRP A 298 17.36 -26.18 -33.35
C TRP A 298 18.10 -27.52 -33.51
N ARG A 299 17.80 -28.56 -32.71
CA ARG A 299 18.44 -29.89 -32.82
C ARG A 299 18.14 -30.60 -34.15
N SER A 300 19.12 -31.33 -34.68
CA SER A 300 18.96 -32.21 -35.84
C SER A 300 18.13 -33.46 -35.50
N GLY A 301 17.16 -33.79 -36.36
CA GLY A 301 16.43 -35.08 -36.34
C GLY A 301 14.92 -35.02 -36.11
N TRP A 302 14.34 -33.89 -35.69
CA TRP A 302 12.87 -33.80 -35.47
C TRP A 302 12.11 -33.18 -36.65
N THR A 303 12.71 -32.22 -37.36
CA THR A 303 11.99 -31.39 -38.34
C THR A 303 12.89 -30.82 -39.46
N GLY A 304 14.10 -31.35 -39.67
CA GLY A 304 15.03 -30.86 -40.71
C GLY A 304 15.89 -29.64 -40.33
N PHE A 305 15.90 -29.27 -39.05
CA PHE A 305 16.70 -28.17 -38.48
C PHE A 305 18.10 -28.62 -38.07
N ARG A 306 19.06 -27.70 -37.98
CA ARG A 306 20.49 -28.04 -38.12
C ARG A 306 21.36 -27.56 -36.95
N GLY A 307 21.23 -28.15 -35.77
CA GLY A 307 22.15 -27.95 -34.63
C GLY A 307 22.29 -26.52 -34.08
N ALA A 308 23.18 -26.34 -33.09
CA ALA A 308 23.44 -25.06 -32.41
C ALA A 308 24.20 -24.04 -33.28
N GLU A 309 24.92 -24.53 -34.29
CA GLU A 309 25.83 -23.73 -35.11
C GLU A 309 25.35 -23.53 -36.55
N SER A 310 24.25 -24.18 -36.94
CA SER A 310 23.67 -24.06 -38.27
C SER A 310 22.25 -23.50 -38.19
N LEU A 311 21.99 -22.47 -39.00
CA LEU A 311 20.71 -21.76 -39.04
C LEU A 311 19.71 -22.49 -39.94
N SER A 312 18.42 -22.39 -39.61
CA SER A 312 17.36 -22.76 -40.55
C SER A 312 17.07 -21.62 -41.51
N TRP A 313 17.37 -21.85 -42.78
CA TRP A 313 17.07 -20.91 -43.87
C TRP A 313 15.59 -20.56 -43.95
N GLN A 314 14.71 -21.54 -43.72
CA GLN A 314 13.27 -21.34 -43.79
C GLN A 314 12.72 -20.55 -42.59
N GLN A 315 13.29 -20.70 -41.39
CA GLN A 315 12.93 -19.82 -40.26
C GLN A 315 13.49 -18.42 -40.40
N ALA A 316 14.69 -18.29 -40.99
CA ALA A 316 15.25 -17.00 -41.28
C ALA A 316 14.42 -16.25 -42.34
N ALA A 317 13.92 -16.95 -43.36
CA ALA A 317 12.97 -16.40 -44.32
C ALA A 317 11.62 -16.02 -43.68
N ALA A 318 11.12 -16.82 -42.73
CA ALA A 318 9.90 -16.48 -42.00
C ALA A 318 10.05 -15.21 -41.16
N LEU A 319 11.21 -15.06 -40.49
CA LEU A 319 11.57 -13.81 -39.81
C LEU A 319 11.61 -12.63 -40.79
N ASP A 320 12.21 -12.81 -41.97
CA ASP A 320 12.27 -11.76 -43.00
C ASP A 320 10.85 -11.34 -43.45
N GLN A 321 9.91 -12.29 -43.64
CA GLN A 321 8.52 -11.97 -43.98
C GLN A 321 7.81 -11.18 -42.87
N LEU A 322 7.96 -11.58 -41.61
CA LEU A 322 7.37 -10.88 -40.47
C LEU A 322 7.91 -9.45 -40.37
N VAL A 323 9.23 -9.30 -40.46
CA VAL A 323 9.91 -8.02 -40.33
C VAL A 323 9.55 -7.08 -41.47
N ALA A 324 9.40 -7.59 -42.69
CA ALA A 324 8.89 -6.83 -43.83
C ALA A 324 7.43 -6.36 -43.63
N ALA A 325 6.62 -7.09 -42.86
CA ALA A 325 5.24 -6.73 -42.54
C ALA A 325 5.11 -5.63 -41.47
N GLY A 326 6.21 -5.18 -40.84
CA GLY A 326 6.21 -4.02 -39.94
C GLY A 326 6.31 -4.32 -38.45
N VAL A 327 7.26 -5.17 -38.04
CA VAL A 327 7.53 -5.49 -36.63
C VAL A 327 8.11 -4.29 -35.88
N GLU A 328 7.52 -3.90 -34.75
CA GLU A 328 7.99 -2.78 -33.93
C GLU A 328 9.06 -3.16 -32.89
N ALA A 329 9.03 -4.39 -32.38
CA ALA A 329 9.95 -4.88 -31.36
C ALA A 329 10.38 -6.33 -31.62
N ILE A 330 11.64 -6.64 -31.32
CA ILE A 330 12.20 -7.99 -31.40
C ILE A 330 12.79 -8.37 -30.04
N ASP A 331 12.38 -9.51 -29.52
CA ASP A 331 12.85 -10.09 -28.27
C ASP A 331 14.03 -11.04 -28.54
N LEU A 332 15.20 -10.64 -28.01
CA LEU A 332 16.47 -11.35 -28.18
C LEU A 332 16.73 -12.38 -27.08
N LEU A 333 15.89 -12.42 -26.04
CA LEU A 333 16.00 -13.38 -24.96
C LEU A 333 14.59 -13.66 -24.41
N PRO A 334 13.74 -14.42 -25.13
CA PRO A 334 12.32 -14.50 -24.83
C PRO A 334 11.98 -15.43 -23.66
N GLU A 335 10.84 -15.16 -23.01
CA GLU A 335 10.33 -15.94 -21.86
C GLU A 335 10.08 -17.42 -22.20
N GLY A 336 9.71 -17.73 -23.44
CA GLY A 336 9.43 -19.10 -23.88
C GLY A 336 10.63 -20.05 -23.70
N LEU A 337 11.86 -19.53 -23.53
CA LEU A 337 13.02 -20.32 -23.16
C LEU A 337 12.92 -20.94 -21.76
N ALA A 338 12.02 -20.46 -20.91
CA ALA A 338 11.79 -20.95 -19.54
C ALA A 338 10.47 -21.72 -19.36
N ASP A 339 9.66 -21.89 -20.40
CA ASP A 339 8.36 -22.58 -20.32
C ASP A 339 8.51 -24.08 -20.55
N GLU A 340 8.16 -24.90 -19.55
CA GLU A 340 8.15 -26.36 -19.67
C GLU A 340 7.28 -26.90 -20.80
N GLN A 341 6.29 -26.18 -21.35
CA GLN A 341 5.53 -26.64 -22.52
C GLN A 341 5.86 -25.85 -23.78
N GLY A 342 6.87 -24.98 -23.73
CA GLY A 342 7.32 -24.14 -24.84
C GLY A 342 8.56 -24.69 -25.56
N PRO A 343 9.33 -23.81 -26.24
CA PRO A 343 10.61 -24.15 -26.86
C PRO A 343 11.60 -24.90 -25.96
N PHE A 344 11.44 -24.83 -24.64
CA PHE A 344 12.25 -25.58 -23.68
C PHE A 344 12.08 -27.12 -23.81
N ARG A 345 10.85 -27.65 -23.90
CA ARG A 345 10.59 -29.12 -23.80
C ARG A 345 10.64 -29.85 -25.12
N PHE A 346 10.34 -29.19 -26.23
CA PHE A 346 10.28 -29.83 -27.55
C PHE A 346 11.66 -30.18 -28.16
N GLY A 347 12.75 -30.22 -27.37
CA GLY A 347 14.11 -30.52 -27.87
C GLY A 347 14.64 -29.46 -28.83
N LEU A 348 14.06 -28.27 -28.72
CA LEU A 348 14.10 -27.20 -29.69
C LEU A 348 15.27 -26.23 -29.45
N SER A 349 16.01 -26.44 -28.37
CA SER A 349 17.26 -25.77 -28.08
C SER A 349 18.36 -26.82 -27.90
N PRO A 350 19.60 -26.61 -28.37
CA PRO A 350 20.71 -27.56 -28.20
C PRO A 350 21.10 -27.86 -26.73
N TRP A 351 20.31 -27.42 -25.76
CA TRP A 351 20.73 -27.06 -24.41
C TRP A 351 20.14 -27.97 -23.32
N THR A 352 19.27 -28.92 -23.67
CA THR A 352 18.57 -29.79 -22.71
C THR A 352 18.84 -31.28 -22.91
N ALA A 353 18.82 -32.09 -21.84
CA ALA A 353 18.99 -33.56 -21.90
C ALA A 353 17.75 -34.28 -22.46
N GLN A 354 17.86 -35.31 -23.30
CA GLN A 354 18.69 -36.53 -23.17
C GLN A 354 20.23 -36.40 -23.16
N ASP A 355 20.87 -35.39 -23.80
CA ASP A 355 22.34 -35.17 -23.77
C ASP A 355 22.85 -33.73 -23.46
N GLY A 356 21.99 -32.72 -23.27
CA GLY A 356 22.37 -31.34 -22.88
C GLY A 356 22.40 -31.08 -21.35
N PRO A 357 23.00 -29.97 -20.88
CA PRO A 357 23.23 -29.75 -19.46
C PRO A 357 21.98 -29.39 -18.63
N TRP A 358 20.89 -28.94 -19.25
CA TRP A 358 19.68 -28.52 -18.53
C TRP A 358 18.60 -29.59 -18.57
N ARG A 359 18.05 -29.96 -17.40
CA ARG A 359 16.97 -30.97 -17.30
C ARG A 359 15.62 -30.32 -17.05
N HIS A 360 15.62 -29.24 -16.29
CA HIS A 360 14.44 -28.45 -15.95
C HIS A 360 14.69 -26.98 -16.24
N PRO A 361 13.64 -26.16 -16.44
CA PRO A 361 13.84 -24.73 -16.66
C PRO A 361 14.56 -24.01 -15.52
N ARG A 362 14.60 -24.59 -14.31
CA ARG A 362 15.39 -24.06 -13.18
C ARG A 362 16.90 -24.13 -13.42
N ASP A 363 17.36 -24.93 -14.38
CA ASP A 363 18.77 -25.18 -14.67
C ASP A 363 19.37 -24.20 -15.69
N LEU A 364 18.56 -23.30 -16.28
CA LEU A 364 18.96 -22.35 -17.35
C LEU A 364 20.26 -21.61 -17.06
N TRP A 365 20.56 -21.35 -15.78
CA TRP A 365 21.71 -20.57 -15.38
C TRP A 365 22.85 -21.41 -14.79
N ASN A 366 22.78 -22.74 -14.85
CA ASN A 366 23.79 -23.62 -14.27
C ASN A 366 25.07 -23.72 -15.12
N GLU A 367 24.99 -23.41 -16.41
CA GLU A 367 26.11 -23.51 -17.35
C GLU A 367 26.16 -22.36 -18.34
N ALA A 368 27.36 -22.05 -18.86
CA ALA A 368 27.59 -20.92 -19.75
C ALA A 368 27.66 -21.29 -21.24
N GLU A 369 27.96 -22.56 -21.58
CA GLU A 369 28.17 -22.99 -22.96
C GLU A 369 26.94 -22.77 -23.86
N PRO A 370 25.71 -23.19 -23.46
CA PRO A 370 24.50 -22.94 -24.26
C PRO A 370 24.29 -21.48 -24.67
N TRP A 371 24.56 -20.56 -23.73
CA TRP A 371 24.38 -19.13 -23.94
C TRP A 371 25.40 -18.52 -24.92
N ARG A 372 26.57 -19.15 -25.12
CA ARG A 372 27.51 -18.72 -26.18
C ARG A 372 26.96 -19.00 -27.57
N ALA A 373 26.25 -20.12 -27.76
CA ALA A 373 25.57 -20.41 -29.02
C ALA A 373 24.39 -19.44 -29.25
N TRP A 374 23.65 -19.09 -28.20
CA TRP A 374 22.57 -18.08 -28.29
C TRP A 374 23.06 -16.73 -28.79
N GLN A 375 24.19 -16.25 -28.27
CA GLN A 375 24.77 -14.97 -28.69
C GLN A 375 25.04 -14.94 -30.20
N ARG A 376 25.49 -16.06 -30.79
CA ARG A 376 25.68 -16.19 -32.24
C ARG A 376 24.36 -16.08 -33.00
N GLN A 377 23.32 -16.74 -32.52
CA GLN A 377 21.99 -16.63 -33.11
C GLN A 377 21.43 -15.21 -33.03
N VAL A 378 21.56 -14.54 -31.88
CA VAL A 378 21.11 -13.15 -31.71
C VAL A 378 21.85 -12.21 -32.67
N ARG A 379 23.15 -12.42 -32.89
CA ARG A 379 23.93 -11.67 -33.87
C ARG A 379 23.34 -11.79 -35.28
N GLU A 380 22.90 -12.98 -35.68
CA GLU A 380 22.24 -13.21 -36.98
C GLU A 380 20.88 -12.53 -37.07
N VAL A 381 20.08 -12.57 -36.00
CA VAL A 381 18.81 -11.84 -35.90
C VAL A 381 19.06 -10.34 -36.06
N VAL A 382 20.04 -9.77 -35.35
CA VAL A 382 20.39 -8.35 -35.46
C VAL A 382 20.84 -8.00 -36.87
N ALA A 383 21.71 -8.81 -37.48
CA ALA A 383 22.19 -8.60 -38.85
C ALA A 383 21.06 -8.57 -39.88
N ARG A 384 20.07 -9.48 -39.74
CA ARG A 384 18.91 -9.58 -40.64
C ARG A 384 17.89 -8.46 -40.44
N THR A 385 17.71 -8.00 -39.21
CA THR A 385 16.53 -7.19 -38.85
C THR A 385 16.82 -5.72 -38.55
N ARG A 386 18.09 -5.31 -38.33
CA ARG A 386 18.44 -3.89 -38.07
C ARG A 386 17.96 -2.91 -39.14
N ALA A 387 17.83 -3.36 -40.39
CA ALA A 387 17.41 -2.54 -41.52
C ALA A 387 15.88 -2.49 -41.70
N ALA A 388 15.13 -3.14 -40.81
CA ALA A 388 13.68 -3.11 -40.84
C ALA A 388 13.15 -1.68 -40.65
N PRO A 389 12.20 -1.22 -41.49
CA PRO A 389 11.65 0.12 -41.38
C PRO A 389 10.74 0.28 -40.14
N GLY A 390 10.06 -0.78 -39.71
CA GLY A 390 9.15 -0.76 -38.57
C GLY A 390 9.82 -0.89 -37.19
N LEU A 391 11.06 -1.41 -37.12
CA LEU A 391 11.71 -1.73 -35.86
C LEU A 391 12.04 -0.45 -35.08
N ARG A 392 11.60 -0.40 -33.83
CA ARG A 392 11.79 0.74 -32.92
C ARG A 392 12.66 0.40 -31.72
N GLN A 393 12.64 -0.84 -31.26
CA GLN A 393 13.39 -1.25 -30.07
C GLN A 393 13.69 -2.75 -30.03
N TRP A 394 14.70 -3.10 -29.23
CA TRP A 394 15.06 -4.47 -28.90
C TRP A 394 14.58 -4.79 -27.48
N VAL A 395 14.31 -6.07 -27.20
CA VAL A 395 13.78 -6.51 -25.91
C VAL A 395 14.61 -7.69 -25.38
N LEU A 396 14.86 -7.73 -24.08
CA LEU A 396 15.23 -8.95 -23.35
C LEU A 396 14.05 -9.35 -22.46
N GLY A 397 13.26 -10.31 -22.95
CA GLY A 397 12.02 -10.74 -22.33
C GLY A 397 12.16 -11.72 -21.18
N LEU A 398 13.24 -12.47 -20.99
CA LEU A 398 13.27 -13.50 -19.95
C LEU A 398 13.18 -12.86 -18.54
N ALA A 399 12.25 -13.29 -17.71
CA ALA A 399 12.02 -12.79 -16.34
C ALA A 399 12.24 -13.86 -15.26
N ARG A 400 12.47 -15.12 -15.67
CA ARG A 400 12.76 -16.23 -14.75
C ARG A 400 14.07 -16.00 -13.98
N LEU A 401 13.95 -15.96 -12.65
CA LEU A 401 15.07 -15.69 -11.74
C LEU A 401 16.12 -16.80 -11.74
N ALA A 402 17.36 -16.38 -11.49
CA ALA A 402 18.44 -17.28 -11.14
C ALA A 402 18.36 -17.71 -9.67
N ASN A 403 18.56 -19.00 -9.43
CA ASN A 403 18.45 -19.62 -8.10
C ASN A 403 19.66 -19.35 -7.19
N GLN A 404 20.84 -19.11 -7.78
CA GLN A 404 22.11 -18.97 -7.07
C GLN A 404 22.89 -17.78 -7.63
N ASP A 405 23.80 -17.22 -6.83
CA ASP A 405 24.60 -16.05 -7.21
C ASP A 405 25.42 -16.29 -8.49
N ALA A 406 26.03 -17.48 -8.64
CA ALA A 406 26.74 -17.84 -9.87
C ALA A 406 25.84 -17.86 -11.11
N GLY A 407 24.56 -18.21 -10.95
CA GLY A 407 23.57 -18.14 -12.03
C GLY A 407 23.20 -16.70 -12.37
N ARG A 408 23.08 -15.83 -11.36
CA ARG A 408 22.83 -14.40 -11.54
C ARG A 408 23.98 -13.72 -12.30
N ASP A 409 25.22 -14.05 -11.96
CA ASP A 409 26.40 -13.53 -12.65
C ASP A 409 26.41 -13.91 -14.14
N ARG A 410 26.05 -15.16 -14.46
CA ARG A 410 25.93 -15.63 -15.85
C ARG A 410 24.83 -14.92 -16.62
N LEU A 411 23.67 -14.72 -16.00
CA LEU A 411 22.57 -13.94 -16.57
C LEU A 411 23.02 -12.50 -16.88
N GLN A 412 23.66 -11.82 -15.93
CA GLN A 412 24.15 -10.46 -16.10
C GLN A 412 25.20 -10.37 -17.21
N ALA A 413 26.15 -11.31 -17.24
CA ALA A 413 27.17 -11.40 -18.27
C ALA A 413 26.57 -11.63 -19.66
N LEU A 414 25.60 -12.52 -19.81
CA LEU A 414 24.88 -12.75 -21.06
C LEU A 414 24.15 -11.49 -21.52
N ALA A 415 23.33 -10.90 -20.65
CA ALA A 415 22.56 -9.72 -20.99
C ALA A 415 23.47 -8.54 -21.41
N GLY A 416 24.57 -8.32 -20.68
CA GLY A 416 25.59 -7.34 -21.05
C GLY A 416 26.25 -7.64 -22.41
N ALA A 417 26.55 -8.90 -22.70
CA ALA A 417 27.08 -9.31 -24.01
C ALA A 417 26.07 -9.06 -25.16
N LEU A 418 24.78 -9.35 -24.94
CA LEU A 418 23.73 -9.05 -25.92
C LEU A 418 23.54 -7.54 -26.13
N ALA A 419 23.61 -6.75 -25.06
CA ALA A 419 23.55 -5.30 -25.14
C ALA A 419 24.74 -4.71 -25.91
N GLY A 420 25.96 -5.18 -25.63
CA GLY A 420 27.15 -4.80 -26.37
C GLY A 420 27.09 -5.20 -27.86
N LEU A 421 26.49 -6.35 -28.17
CA LEU A 421 26.26 -6.82 -29.53
C LEU A 421 25.28 -5.91 -30.28
N VAL A 422 24.15 -5.56 -29.67
CA VAL A 422 23.18 -4.62 -30.27
C VAL A 422 23.83 -3.26 -30.50
N ALA A 423 24.43 -2.67 -29.46
CA ALA A 423 25.05 -1.35 -29.52
C ALA A 423 26.18 -1.25 -30.56
N ARG A 424 26.84 -2.37 -30.87
CA ARG A 424 27.87 -2.44 -31.93
C ARG A 424 27.30 -2.20 -33.33
N TYR A 425 26.03 -2.58 -33.58
CA TYR A 425 25.46 -2.62 -34.93
C TYR A 425 24.20 -1.77 -35.13
N ASP A 426 23.51 -1.41 -34.06
CA ASP A 426 22.25 -0.66 -34.08
C ASP A 426 22.18 0.30 -32.87
N GLY A 427 21.63 1.50 -33.08
CA GLY A 427 21.53 2.56 -32.07
C GLY A 427 20.17 2.63 -31.36
N ARG A 428 19.22 1.76 -31.69
CA ARG A 428 17.91 1.70 -31.04
C ARG A 428 18.01 1.17 -29.61
N PRO A 429 17.09 1.56 -28.71
CA PRO A 429 17.13 1.13 -27.31
C PRO A 429 16.93 -0.38 -27.16
N LEU A 430 17.66 -0.98 -26.23
CA LEU A 430 17.46 -2.35 -25.74
C LEU A 430 16.83 -2.30 -24.35
N VAL A 431 15.60 -2.80 -24.25
CA VAL A 431 14.79 -2.80 -23.02
C VAL A 431 14.84 -4.18 -22.39
N ALA A 432 15.29 -4.29 -21.14
CA ALA A 432 15.23 -5.55 -20.40
C ALA A 432 14.17 -5.49 -19.30
N ARG A 433 13.48 -6.62 -19.07
CA ARG A 433 12.50 -6.76 -17.98
C ARG A 433 13.01 -7.55 -16.77
N HIS A 434 14.17 -8.19 -16.87
CA HIS A 434 14.65 -9.10 -15.83
C HIS A 434 15.12 -8.33 -14.58
N PRO A 435 14.52 -8.55 -13.40
CA PRO A 435 14.79 -7.74 -12.21
C PRO A 435 16.18 -7.96 -11.62
N GLN A 436 16.82 -9.12 -11.79
CA GLN A 436 18.18 -9.35 -11.25
C GLN A 436 19.32 -8.79 -12.13
N LEU A 437 19.02 -8.05 -13.21
CA LEU A 437 20.06 -7.43 -14.06
C LEU A 437 20.70 -6.19 -13.44
N ALA A 438 19.97 -5.48 -12.58
CA ALA A 438 20.51 -4.37 -11.81
C ALA A 438 20.62 -4.74 -10.34
N SER A 439 21.59 -4.14 -9.66
CA SER A 439 21.76 -4.30 -8.22
C SER A 439 20.69 -3.52 -7.46
N PHE A 440 20.11 -4.17 -6.46
CA PHE A 440 19.32 -3.49 -5.44
C PHE A 440 20.25 -2.71 -4.52
N GLY A 441 19.89 -1.48 -4.20
CA GLY A 441 20.70 -0.58 -3.36
C GLY A 441 20.41 -0.73 -1.87
N ARG A 442 19.37 -1.49 -1.51
CA ARG A 442 18.98 -1.80 -0.14
C ARG A 442 18.68 -3.30 -0.03
N THR A 443 19.44 -3.98 0.81
CA THR A 443 19.27 -5.39 1.15
C THR A 443 19.33 -5.55 2.67
N ASP A 444 18.87 -6.68 3.20
CA ASP A 444 19.06 -6.98 4.62
C ASP A 444 20.56 -7.07 4.94
N PRO A 445 21.06 -6.43 6.03
CA PRO A 445 22.47 -6.47 6.40
C PRO A 445 23.00 -7.89 6.65
N GLU A 446 22.12 -8.77 7.15
CA GLU A 446 22.39 -10.19 7.45
C GLU A 446 22.07 -11.11 6.25
N GLY A 447 21.81 -10.56 5.07
CA GLY A 447 21.55 -11.30 3.84
C GLY A 447 20.09 -11.70 3.62
N ALA A 448 19.51 -12.54 4.50
CA ALA A 448 18.10 -12.96 4.41
C ALA A 448 17.29 -12.45 5.61
N TRP A 449 16.09 -11.93 5.33
CA TRP A 449 15.12 -11.54 6.35
C TRP A 449 14.62 -12.74 7.15
N TYR A 450 14.40 -13.88 6.48
CA TYR A 450 14.15 -15.18 7.11
C TYR A 450 15.00 -16.27 6.46
N ALA A 451 15.85 -16.91 7.26
CA ALA A 451 16.71 -18.05 6.87
C ALA A 451 16.41 -19.34 7.66
N PHE A 452 15.42 -19.30 8.57
CA PHE A 452 14.85 -20.42 9.34
C PHE A 452 15.79 -21.40 10.09
N ALA A 453 17.10 -21.17 10.10
CA ALA A 453 18.08 -22.02 10.80
C ALA A 453 17.79 -22.16 12.31
N ASP A 454 17.27 -21.09 12.94
CA ASP A 454 16.96 -21.05 14.38
C ASP A 454 15.46 -21.28 14.68
N GLY A 455 14.68 -21.76 13.71
CA GLY A 455 13.25 -22.04 13.88
C GLY A 455 12.33 -21.22 12.97
N ALA A 456 11.01 -21.39 13.16
CA ALA A 456 9.98 -20.79 12.30
C ALA A 456 9.84 -19.26 12.43
N ARG A 457 10.46 -18.63 13.45
CA ARG A 457 10.53 -17.15 13.62
C ARG A 457 9.18 -16.43 13.43
N GLY A 458 8.12 -16.93 14.04
CA GLY A 458 6.77 -16.33 14.00
C GLY A 458 5.91 -16.76 12.80
N TRP A 459 6.43 -17.60 11.91
CA TRP A 459 5.63 -18.23 10.86
C TRP A 459 4.68 -19.26 11.46
N THR A 460 3.41 -19.17 11.07
CA THR A 460 2.33 -20.02 11.55
C THR A 460 1.51 -20.54 10.38
N GLN A 461 0.58 -21.45 10.67
CA GLN A 461 -0.45 -21.84 9.71
C GLN A 461 -1.27 -20.60 9.33
N GLY A 462 -1.49 -20.40 8.03
CA GLY A 462 -2.32 -19.31 7.52
C GLY A 462 -3.79 -19.44 7.94
N PRO A 463 -4.65 -18.47 7.60
CA PRO A 463 -6.08 -18.56 7.89
C PRO A 463 -6.73 -19.73 7.15
N VAL A 464 -7.85 -20.22 7.68
CA VAL A 464 -8.69 -21.27 7.04
C VAL A 464 -8.93 -20.88 5.57
N PRO A 465 -8.76 -21.78 4.58
CA PRO A 465 -8.70 -23.25 4.69
C PRO A 465 -7.30 -23.89 4.82
N LEU A 466 -6.26 -23.16 5.22
CA LEU A 466 -4.92 -23.74 5.39
C LEU A 466 -4.87 -24.67 6.62
N THR A 467 -4.31 -25.88 6.47
CA THR A 467 -4.26 -26.91 7.52
C THR A 467 -2.86 -27.48 7.74
N GLY A 468 -2.47 -27.69 9.01
CA GLY A 468 -1.25 -28.41 9.41
C GLY A 468 -0.14 -27.50 9.99
N PRO A 469 0.72 -28.01 10.89
CA PRO A 469 1.73 -27.20 11.56
C PRO A 469 2.86 -26.79 10.61
N VAL A 470 3.40 -25.58 10.81
CA VAL A 470 4.66 -25.15 10.18
C VAL A 470 5.81 -25.88 10.88
N MET A 471 6.50 -26.75 10.16
CA MET A 471 7.66 -27.51 10.66
C MET A 471 8.96 -26.81 10.22
N VAL A 472 10.06 -27.10 10.92
CA VAL A 472 11.40 -26.60 10.58
C VAL A 472 12.29 -27.78 10.22
N GLU A 473 12.96 -27.72 9.07
CA GLU A 473 13.82 -28.78 8.55
C GLU A 473 15.24 -28.24 8.28
N ARG A 474 16.27 -29.09 8.45
CA ARG A 474 17.70 -28.71 8.25
C ARG A 474 18.20 -28.87 6.80
N SER A 475 17.29 -28.98 5.85
CA SER A 475 17.56 -29.24 4.43
C SER A 475 17.20 -28.03 3.58
N GLY A 476 17.60 -26.84 4.04
CA GLY A 476 17.38 -25.57 3.35
C GLY A 476 18.07 -25.49 1.99
N SER A 477 17.73 -24.47 1.23
CA SER A 477 18.28 -24.15 -0.09
C SER A 477 19.80 -23.93 -0.10
N ASP A 478 20.35 -23.49 1.03
CA ASP A 478 21.79 -23.31 1.29
C ASP A 478 22.38 -24.42 2.19
N GLY A 479 21.59 -25.45 2.52
CA GLY A 479 21.96 -26.52 3.43
C GLY A 479 21.80 -26.22 4.92
N ASN A 480 21.24 -25.06 5.30
CA ASN A 480 21.01 -24.69 6.71
C ASN A 480 19.62 -25.10 7.21
N GLY A 481 18.60 -24.25 7.03
CA GLY A 481 17.27 -24.49 7.59
C GLY A 481 16.14 -23.91 6.73
N CYS A 482 15.00 -24.57 6.67
CA CYS A 482 13.81 -24.10 5.97
C CYS A 482 12.54 -24.39 6.77
N ILE A 483 11.42 -23.77 6.40
CA ILE A 483 10.10 -24.19 6.89
C ILE A 483 9.44 -25.14 5.90
N ALA A 484 8.75 -26.15 6.42
CA ALA A 484 8.01 -27.14 5.66
C ALA A 484 6.55 -27.20 6.12
N VAL A 485 5.63 -27.13 5.17
CA VAL A 485 4.18 -27.14 5.41
C VAL A 485 3.57 -28.34 4.71
N PRO A 486 2.80 -29.19 5.41
CA PRO A 486 2.12 -30.31 4.78
C PRO A 486 1.07 -29.83 3.77
N VAL A 487 0.95 -30.54 2.65
CA VAL A 487 -0.14 -30.34 1.70
C VAL A 487 -1.41 -30.97 2.27
N ALA A 488 -2.46 -30.18 2.41
CA ALA A 488 -3.74 -30.63 2.96
C ALA A 488 -4.26 -31.88 2.23
N PRO A 489 -4.82 -32.87 2.94
CA PRO A 489 -5.54 -33.98 2.30
C PRO A 489 -6.83 -33.47 1.66
N GLY A 490 -7.22 -33.95 0.48
CA GLY A 490 -8.44 -33.45 -0.19
C GLY A 490 -8.54 -33.75 -1.68
N GLY A 491 -9.42 -33.02 -2.37
CA GLY A 491 -9.79 -33.19 -3.78
C GLY A 491 -8.68 -32.88 -4.79
N GLU A 492 -9.04 -32.68 -6.07
CA GLU A 492 -8.09 -32.57 -7.19
C GLU A 492 -7.06 -31.43 -7.00
N VAL A 493 -7.49 -30.31 -6.41
CA VAL A 493 -6.61 -29.20 -6.02
C VAL A 493 -6.54 -29.13 -4.50
N ARG A 494 -5.34 -29.27 -3.96
CA ARG A 494 -5.04 -29.25 -2.52
C ARG A 494 -4.27 -27.98 -2.16
N LEU A 495 -4.26 -27.60 -0.87
CA LEU A 495 -3.66 -26.36 -0.42
C LEU A 495 -2.50 -26.62 0.55
N ALA A 496 -1.45 -25.82 0.44
CA ALA A 496 -0.41 -25.69 1.45
C ALA A 496 -0.05 -24.21 1.59
N GLY A 497 0.27 -23.74 2.79
CA GLY A 497 0.66 -22.36 2.95
C GLY A 497 1.03 -22.00 4.37
N ALA A 498 1.86 -20.97 4.49
CA ALA A 498 2.26 -20.41 5.77
C ALA A 498 2.16 -18.89 5.72
N GLN A 499 2.01 -18.29 6.89
CA GLN A 499 1.94 -16.85 7.06
C GLN A 499 2.86 -16.39 8.17
N VAL A 500 3.15 -15.11 8.18
CA VAL A 500 3.72 -14.40 9.31
C VAL A 500 2.90 -13.15 9.55
N ALA A 501 2.49 -12.94 10.80
CA ALA A 501 1.91 -11.67 11.21
C ALA A 501 3.00 -10.59 11.09
N LEU A 502 2.69 -9.54 10.36
CA LEU A 502 3.57 -8.40 10.16
C LEU A 502 2.91 -7.14 10.76
N ASP A 503 3.70 -6.09 10.90
CA ASP A 503 3.15 -4.73 10.97
C ASP A 503 4.25 -3.81 10.45
N THR A 504 4.44 -3.88 9.14
CA THR A 504 5.60 -3.29 8.50
C THR A 504 5.19 -2.37 7.37
N ASN A 505 6.00 -1.32 7.23
CA ASN A 505 5.90 -0.39 6.14
C ASN A 505 6.76 -0.92 4.98
N LEU A 506 6.15 -1.09 3.81
CA LEU A 506 6.79 -1.65 2.62
C LEU A 506 7.34 -0.60 1.65
N PHE A 507 7.51 0.66 2.08
CA PHE A 507 8.01 1.74 1.21
C PHE A 507 9.42 1.52 0.67
N ASN A 508 10.22 0.78 1.43
CA ASN A 508 11.59 0.45 1.07
C ASN A 508 11.72 -0.96 0.50
N LEU A 509 10.61 -1.70 0.41
CA LEU A 509 10.55 -3.02 -0.19
C LEU A 509 9.94 -2.89 -1.58
N ASP A 510 10.77 -3.03 -2.61
CA ASP A 510 10.30 -3.11 -3.98
C ASP A 510 10.09 -4.56 -4.40
N ARG A 511 10.87 -5.49 -3.84
CA ARG A 511 10.83 -6.90 -4.19
C ARG A 511 11.17 -7.77 -2.98
N LEU A 512 10.48 -8.90 -2.86
CA LEU A 512 10.86 -9.99 -1.95
C LEU A 512 11.22 -11.21 -2.80
N GLU A 513 12.40 -11.79 -2.60
CA GLU A 513 12.78 -13.06 -3.23
C GLU A 513 12.82 -14.17 -2.19
N LEU A 514 12.25 -15.34 -2.49
CA LEU A 514 12.23 -16.50 -1.60
C LEU A 514 12.48 -17.79 -2.37
N ASP A 515 13.06 -18.78 -1.72
CA ASP A 515 13.35 -20.09 -2.29
C ASP A 515 12.22 -21.06 -1.91
N ALA A 516 11.64 -21.74 -2.90
CA ALA A 516 10.52 -22.65 -2.72
C ALA A 516 10.79 -24.02 -3.36
N ALA A 517 10.31 -25.08 -2.72
CA ALA A 517 10.34 -26.45 -3.24
C ALA A 517 9.05 -27.20 -2.89
N LEU A 518 8.66 -28.15 -3.74
CA LEU A 518 7.56 -29.08 -3.47
C LEU A 518 8.10 -30.50 -3.48
N ASP A 519 7.86 -31.25 -2.40
CA ASP A 519 8.18 -32.67 -2.33
C ASP A 519 6.95 -33.54 -2.59
N GLY A 520 7.18 -34.77 -3.04
CA GLY A 520 6.14 -35.80 -3.10
C GLY A 520 5.36 -35.88 -4.41
N GLY A 521 5.89 -35.34 -5.51
CA GLY A 521 5.30 -35.42 -6.85
C GLY A 521 4.30 -34.30 -7.16
N GLY A 522 3.80 -34.26 -8.40
CA GLY A 522 2.82 -33.27 -8.84
C GLY A 522 3.41 -31.89 -9.15
N GLU A 523 2.58 -30.85 -9.01
CA GLU A 523 2.97 -29.44 -9.19
C GLU A 523 2.21 -28.52 -8.22
N ALA A 524 2.81 -27.39 -7.87
CA ALA A 524 2.20 -26.33 -7.06
C ALA A 524 2.19 -25.00 -7.80
N THR A 525 1.06 -24.32 -7.87
CA THR A 525 0.99 -22.91 -8.27
C THR A 525 1.07 -22.03 -7.03
N LEU A 526 2.10 -21.19 -6.94
CA LEU A 526 2.32 -20.29 -5.80
C LEU A 526 1.63 -18.94 -5.96
N TYR A 527 1.14 -18.42 -4.84
CA TYR A 527 0.65 -17.08 -4.66
C TYR A 527 1.28 -16.49 -3.40
N ALA A 528 1.71 -15.23 -3.47
CA ALA A 528 1.92 -14.41 -2.28
C ALA A 528 0.61 -13.71 -1.94
N TRP A 529 0.37 -13.50 -0.66
CA TRP A 529 -0.74 -12.70 -0.19
C TRP A 529 -0.33 -11.81 0.97
N VAL A 530 -1.04 -10.69 1.14
CA VAL A 530 -0.93 -9.80 2.28
C VAL A 530 -2.29 -9.34 2.75
N THR A 531 -2.39 -8.94 4.01
CA THR A 531 -3.50 -8.11 4.48
C THR A 531 -3.03 -6.69 4.72
N ASP A 532 -3.79 -5.73 4.22
CA ASP A 532 -3.54 -4.32 4.54
C ASP A 532 -4.08 -3.95 5.92
N HIS A 533 -3.88 -2.70 6.32
CA HIS A 533 -4.33 -2.21 7.62
C HIS A 533 -5.86 -2.18 7.81
N HIS A 534 -6.64 -2.29 6.74
CA HIS A 534 -8.10 -2.48 6.79
C HIS A 534 -8.51 -3.96 6.71
N HIS A 535 -7.57 -4.90 6.89
CA HIS A 535 -7.78 -6.34 6.77
C HIS A 535 -8.20 -6.83 5.37
N ARG A 536 -8.02 -6.02 4.33
CA ARG A 536 -8.34 -6.45 2.96
C ARG A 536 -7.27 -7.42 2.47
N TRP A 537 -7.71 -8.51 1.83
CA TRP A 537 -6.84 -9.54 1.30
C TRP A 537 -6.35 -9.17 -0.10
N TRP A 538 -5.04 -9.03 -0.24
CA TRP A 538 -4.36 -8.82 -1.51
C TRP A 538 -3.56 -10.04 -1.88
N GLN A 539 -3.57 -10.44 -3.15
CA GLN A 539 -2.79 -11.58 -3.62
C GLN A 539 -2.12 -11.31 -4.97
N GLN A 540 -0.93 -11.87 -5.12
CA GLN A 540 -0.14 -11.84 -6.34
C GLN A 540 0.21 -13.29 -6.72
N ARG A 541 -0.11 -13.68 -7.97
CA ARG A 541 0.35 -14.96 -8.52
C ARG A 541 1.87 -14.91 -8.73
N LEU A 542 2.57 -15.94 -8.29
CA LEU A 542 4.00 -16.11 -8.48
C LEU A 542 4.25 -17.15 -9.57
N GLU A 543 4.99 -18.21 -9.26
CA GLU A 543 5.45 -19.24 -10.19
C GLU A 543 4.81 -20.61 -9.95
N ARG A 544 5.00 -21.53 -10.91
CA ARG A 544 4.75 -22.97 -10.69
C ARG A 544 6.01 -23.65 -10.15
N ILE A 545 5.84 -24.54 -9.19
CA ILE A 545 6.90 -25.32 -8.53
C ILE A 545 6.64 -26.81 -8.81
N PRO A 546 7.53 -27.50 -9.54
CA PRO A 546 7.46 -28.95 -9.74
C PRO A 546 7.64 -29.71 -8.43
N GLY A 547 6.95 -30.84 -8.28
CA GLY A 547 6.98 -31.71 -7.10
C GLY A 547 8.17 -32.66 -7.01
N ASP A 548 9.32 -32.29 -7.57
CA ASP A 548 10.53 -33.12 -7.60
C ASP A 548 11.54 -32.78 -6.49
N GLY A 549 11.17 -31.89 -5.57
CA GLY A 549 11.97 -31.48 -4.42
C GLY A 549 13.11 -30.49 -4.71
N GLY A 550 13.26 -30.05 -5.97
CA GLY A 550 14.28 -29.07 -6.34
C GLY A 550 13.91 -27.64 -5.93
N TRP A 551 14.86 -26.90 -5.36
CA TRP A 551 14.69 -25.50 -4.98
C TRP A 551 14.59 -24.57 -6.20
N GLN A 552 13.67 -23.60 -6.13
CA GLN A 552 13.50 -22.54 -7.12
C GLN A 552 13.29 -21.19 -6.42
N THR A 553 14.01 -20.16 -6.85
CA THR A 553 13.79 -18.80 -6.38
C THR A 553 12.59 -18.18 -7.09
N VAL A 554 11.65 -17.64 -6.31
CA VAL A 554 10.49 -16.90 -6.79
C VAL A 554 10.47 -15.50 -6.21
N GLY A 555 9.89 -14.55 -6.93
CA GLY A 555 9.89 -13.13 -6.54
C GLY A 555 8.50 -12.55 -6.42
N VAL A 556 8.25 -11.86 -5.31
CA VAL A 556 7.06 -11.04 -5.06
C VAL A 556 7.40 -9.59 -5.40
N ASP A 557 6.58 -8.94 -6.22
CA ASP A 557 6.76 -7.53 -6.60
C ASP A 557 5.91 -6.63 -5.71
N PHE A 558 6.56 -5.95 -4.77
CA PHE A 558 5.90 -5.03 -3.85
C PHE A 558 5.89 -3.59 -4.36
N SER A 559 6.47 -3.29 -5.52
CA SER A 559 6.39 -1.96 -6.11
C SER A 559 4.93 -1.57 -6.41
N VAL A 560 4.68 -0.29 -6.65
CA VAL A 560 3.34 0.20 -7.04
C VAL A 560 2.84 -0.40 -8.37
N THR A 561 3.73 -0.99 -9.17
CA THR A 561 3.39 -1.69 -10.40
C THR A 561 3.17 -3.19 -10.22
N GLY A 562 3.35 -3.71 -8.99
CA GLY A 562 3.12 -5.10 -8.67
C GLY A 562 1.68 -5.53 -8.98
N ALA A 563 1.53 -6.72 -9.55
CA ALA A 563 0.24 -7.29 -9.96
C ALA A 563 -0.57 -7.83 -8.76
N TRP A 564 -0.73 -7.01 -7.72
CA TRP A 564 -1.57 -7.32 -6.56
C TRP A 564 -3.03 -7.15 -6.91
N THR A 565 -3.82 -8.18 -6.61
CA THR A 565 -5.27 -8.21 -6.81
C THR A 565 -5.97 -8.23 -5.47
N LEU A 566 -6.96 -7.35 -5.30
CA LEU A 566 -7.83 -7.34 -4.13
C LEU A 566 -8.86 -8.46 -4.27
N ALA A 567 -9.01 -9.30 -3.24
CA ALA A 567 -10.10 -10.26 -3.20
C ALA A 567 -11.44 -9.53 -2.97
N GLY A 568 -12.37 -9.63 -3.94
CA GLY A 568 -13.73 -9.11 -3.81
C GLY A 568 -13.90 -7.60 -3.97
N GLY A 569 -12.95 -6.89 -4.62
CA GLY A 569 -13.08 -5.44 -4.88
C GLY A 569 -12.16 -4.93 -5.99
N GLU A 570 -12.28 -3.63 -6.31
CA GLU A 570 -11.61 -2.98 -7.46
C GLU A 570 -10.55 -1.93 -7.06
N VAL A 571 -10.17 -1.85 -5.78
CA VAL A 571 -9.15 -0.89 -5.33
C VAL A 571 -7.80 -1.26 -5.95
N ALA A 572 -7.10 -0.29 -6.52
CA ALA A 572 -5.77 -0.48 -7.08
C ALA A 572 -4.71 -0.52 -5.99
N TRP A 573 -3.72 -1.40 -6.16
CA TRP A 573 -2.52 -1.44 -5.32
C TRP A 573 -1.79 -0.09 -5.35
N SER A 574 -1.38 0.41 -4.18
CA SER A 574 -0.81 1.75 -4.05
C SER A 574 0.16 1.85 -2.88
N ASP A 575 0.94 2.93 -2.87
CA ASP A 575 1.80 3.29 -1.75
C ASP A 575 1.03 3.44 -0.44
N ASP A 576 -0.22 3.86 -0.50
CA ASP A 576 -1.07 3.99 0.69
C ASP A 576 -1.34 2.65 1.37
N ILE A 577 -1.67 1.64 0.56
CA ILE A 577 -1.84 0.25 1.02
C ILE A 577 -0.51 -0.29 1.56
N ARG A 578 0.61 0.03 0.91
CA ARG A 578 1.97 -0.38 1.30
C ARG A 578 2.47 0.28 2.59
N ARG A 579 1.86 1.39 3.06
CA ARG A 579 2.27 2.06 4.31
C ARG A 579 2.23 1.12 5.49
N ARG A 580 1.29 0.18 5.45
CA ARG A 580 1.07 -0.73 6.55
C ARG A 580 0.45 -2.03 6.10
N ILE A 581 1.28 -3.07 6.10
CA ILE A 581 0.88 -4.45 5.85
C ILE A 581 0.90 -5.21 7.17
N ARG A 582 -0.24 -5.87 7.47
CA ARG A 582 -0.51 -6.60 8.73
C ARG A 582 -0.12 -8.07 8.69
N ALA A 583 -0.04 -8.66 7.52
CA ALA A 583 0.39 -10.04 7.37
C ALA A 583 0.98 -10.24 5.99
N PHE A 584 1.88 -11.20 5.89
CA PHE A 584 2.37 -11.74 4.64
C PHE A 584 2.27 -13.25 4.69
N GLY A 585 1.88 -13.87 3.59
CA GLY A 585 1.89 -15.31 3.47
C GLY A 585 2.13 -15.78 2.05
N VAL A 586 2.45 -17.06 1.97
CA VAL A 586 2.60 -17.79 0.72
C VAL A 586 1.62 -18.95 0.75
N VAL A 587 0.84 -19.12 -0.33
CA VAL A 587 -0.10 -20.22 -0.52
C VAL A 587 0.17 -20.91 -1.85
N ALA A 588 0.08 -22.24 -1.84
CA ALA A 588 0.26 -23.12 -2.97
C ALA A 588 -1.04 -23.86 -3.28
N TYR A 589 -1.46 -23.83 -4.54
CA TYR A 589 -2.50 -24.71 -5.09
C TYR A 589 -1.80 -25.91 -5.74
N VAL A 590 -1.93 -27.08 -5.13
CA VAL A 590 -1.16 -28.28 -5.44
C VAL A 590 -2.03 -29.31 -6.18
N ARG A 591 -1.53 -29.85 -7.29
CA ARG A 591 -2.19 -30.89 -8.11
C ARG A 591 -1.30 -32.11 -8.28
N GLY A 592 -1.89 -33.30 -8.25
CA GLY A 592 -1.19 -34.55 -8.58
C GLY A 592 -0.10 -35.02 -7.60
N ALA A 593 0.08 -34.33 -6.47
CA ALA A 593 1.08 -34.70 -5.47
C ALA A 593 0.62 -35.91 -4.63
N GLY A 594 1.55 -36.57 -3.92
CA GLY A 594 1.27 -37.66 -2.98
C GLY A 594 0.65 -37.17 -1.66
N ALA A 595 0.23 -38.13 -0.82
CA ALA A 595 -0.39 -37.83 0.48
C ALA A 595 0.57 -37.20 1.50
N GLN A 596 1.88 -37.43 1.36
CA GLN A 596 2.94 -36.89 2.23
C GLN A 596 3.67 -35.70 1.60
N ALA A 597 3.07 -35.06 0.60
CA ALA A 597 3.66 -33.92 -0.07
C ALA A 597 3.80 -32.72 0.88
N ARG A 598 4.89 -31.96 0.72
CA ARG A 598 5.21 -30.79 1.55
C ARG A 598 5.69 -29.64 0.68
N LEU A 599 5.17 -28.45 0.97
CA LEU A 599 5.71 -27.19 0.45
C LEU A 599 6.82 -26.72 1.40
N ARG A 600 8.02 -26.50 0.88
CA ARG A 600 9.16 -25.96 1.63
C ARG A 600 9.46 -24.53 1.19
N LEU A 601 9.73 -23.63 2.14
CA LEU A 601 10.07 -22.22 1.91
C LEU A 601 11.35 -21.85 2.68
N ASP A 602 12.22 -21.08 2.04
CA ASP A 602 13.51 -20.68 2.58
C ASP A 602 13.99 -19.32 2.03
N ARG A 603 15.02 -18.73 2.67
CA ARG A 603 15.79 -17.54 2.23
C ARG A 603 14.93 -16.39 1.69
N LEU A 604 14.01 -15.89 2.50
CA LEU A 604 13.26 -14.68 2.17
C LEU A 604 14.21 -13.48 2.27
N ARG A 605 14.41 -12.77 1.16
CA ARG A 605 15.34 -11.64 1.01
C ARG A 605 14.56 -10.38 0.64
N ARG A 606 14.70 -9.31 1.43
CA ARG A 606 14.10 -8.00 1.10
C ARG A 606 15.03 -7.19 0.22
N LEU A 607 14.49 -6.72 -0.90
CA LEU A 607 15.24 -6.02 -1.92
C LEU A 607 14.55 -4.68 -2.23
N GLY A 608 15.32 -3.60 -2.13
CA GLY A 608 14.89 -2.24 -2.43
C GLY A 608 15.82 -1.57 -3.45
N TRP A 609 15.25 -0.90 -4.44
CA TRP A 609 16.02 -0.23 -5.47
C TRP A 609 16.72 1.03 -4.93
N PRO A 610 17.97 1.31 -5.36
CA PRO A 610 18.52 2.65 -5.21
C PRO A 610 17.67 3.60 -6.06
N ARG A 611 17.34 4.80 -5.57
CA ARG A 611 16.54 5.73 -6.37
C ARG A 611 17.45 6.49 -7.33
N ALA A 612 17.11 6.50 -8.62
CA ALA A 612 17.66 7.42 -9.60
C ALA A 612 17.05 8.81 -9.35
N GLY A 613 17.88 9.82 -9.08
CA GLY A 613 17.54 11.25 -8.98
C GLY A 613 16.50 11.60 -7.90
N GLU A 614 16.82 12.53 -6.99
CA GLU A 614 15.86 13.05 -6.02
C GLU A 614 14.69 13.74 -6.73
N THR A 615 13.52 13.09 -6.79
CA THR A 615 12.27 13.76 -7.13
C THR A 615 11.95 14.76 -6.03
N ALA A 616 12.05 16.05 -6.32
CA ALA A 616 11.66 17.13 -5.42
C ALA A 616 10.24 16.92 -4.87
N LEU A 617 10.03 17.32 -3.61
CA LEU A 617 8.71 17.29 -2.99
C LEU A 617 7.82 18.36 -3.63
N ALA A 618 6.58 17.99 -3.98
CA ALA A 618 5.59 18.90 -4.55
C ALA A 618 4.24 18.73 -3.87
N ILE A 619 3.52 19.83 -3.70
CA ILE A 619 2.14 19.88 -3.22
C ILE A 619 1.20 20.02 -4.42
N ALA A 620 0.32 19.04 -4.60
CA ALA A 620 -0.76 19.07 -5.58
C ALA A 620 -2.08 19.43 -4.87
N VAL A 621 -2.50 20.69 -4.99
CA VAL A 621 -3.75 21.17 -4.39
C VAL A 621 -4.94 20.62 -5.19
N ALA A 622 -5.71 19.73 -4.57
CA ALA A 622 -6.91 19.14 -5.15
C ALA A 622 -8.14 20.04 -4.96
N GLN A 623 -8.20 20.77 -3.84
CA GLN A 623 -9.21 21.77 -3.53
C GLN A 623 -8.52 23.02 -2.96
N ALA A 624 -8.66 24.13 -3.69
CA ALA A 624 -8.16 25.44 -3.27
C ALA A 624 -9.20 26.15 -2.37
N PRO A 625 -8.76 27.07 -1.49
CA PRO A 625 -9.67 27.83 -0.65
C PRO A 625 -10.52 28.80 -1.47
N THR A 626 -11.73 29.08 -0.97
CA THR A 626 -12.60 30.09 -1.57
C THR A 626 -11.99 31.49 -1.39
N ALA A 627 -12.06 32.32 -2.44
CA ALA A 627 -11.56 33.70 -2.39
C ALA A 627 -12.37 34.62 -1.46
N LYS A 628 -13.65 34.29 -1.23
CA LYS A 628 -14.55 35.02 -0.33
C LYS A 628 -15.25 34.05 0.63
N LEU A 629 -15.27 34.39 1.91
CA LEU A 629 -15.94 33.63 2.96
C LEU A 629 -16.72 34.58 3.87
N SER A 630 -17.78 34.06 4.49
CA SER A 630 -18.43 34.77 5.58
C SER A 630 -17.76 34.43 6.92
N ARG A 631 -17.89 35.31 7.91
CA ARG A 631 -17.30 35.12 9.25
C ARG A 631 -17.72 33.78 9.83
N TRP A 632 -16.76 33.10 10.49
CA TRP A 632 -16.91 31.77 11.11
C TRP A 632 -16.96 30.58 10.15
N GLN A 633 -16.66 30.77 8.87
CA GLN A 633 -16.40 29.67 7.94
C GLN A 633 -14.90 29.37 7.85
N PRO A 634 -14.49 28.10 7.68
CA PRO A 634 -13.09 27.74 7.56
C PRO A 634 -12.55 28.04 6.16
N ILE A 635 -11.28 28.41 6.11
CA ILE A 635 -10.43 28.21 4.92
C ILE A 635 -10.12 26.71 4.87
N ASP A 636 -10.49 26.03 3.77
CA ASP A 636 -10.38 24.58 3.61
C ASP A 636 -9.49 24.22 2.40
N TYR A 637 -8.41 23.48 2.66
CA TYR A 637 -7.53 22.91 1.65
C TYR A 637 -7.62 21.38 1.67
N ALA A 638 -7.72 20.78 0.48
CA ALA A 638 -7.45 19.37 0.26
C ALA A 638 -6.30 19.23 -0.75
N PHE A 639 -5.29 18.44 -0.43
CA PHE A 639 -4.09 18.33 -1.27
C PHE A 639 -3.38 17.00 -1.09
N ASN A 640 -2.54 16.66 -2.06
CA ASN A 640 -1.69 15.49 -2.03
C ASN A 640 -0.22 15.91 -2.16
N LEU A 641 0.65 15.07 -1.61
CA LEU A 641 2.09 15.17 -1.85
C LEU A 641 2.47 14.16 -2.93
N ASN A 642 3.38 14.52 -3.83
CA ASN A 642 3.92 13.59 -4.83
C ASN A 642 4.84 12.49 -4.22
N GLN A 643 5.13 12.60 -2.92
CA GLN A 643 5.83 11.62 -2.12
C GLN A 643 4.96 11.25 -0.93
N THR A 644 5.06 10.00 -0.50
CA THR A 644 4.23 9.47 0.58
C THR A 644 5.01 9.42 1.90
N ALA A 645 4.33 9.74 3.00
CA ALA A 645 4.89 9.67 4.35
C ALA A 645 4.95 8.24 4.86
N GLN A 646 6.02 7.89 5.58
CA GLN A 646 6.13 6.62 6.31
C GLN A 646 5.02 6.48 7.37
N ASN A 647 4.82 7.53 8.17
CA ASN A 647 3.67 7.70 9.05
C ASN A 647 3.17 9.15 8.85
N PRO A 648 1.98 9.37 8.27
CA PRO A 648 1.48 10.73 8.02
C PRO A 648 0.95 11.43 9.28
N TYR A 649 0.82 10.71 10.41
CA TYR A 649 0.37 11.24 11.68
C TYR A 649 1.52 11.71 12.60
N ASP A 650 2.77 11.38 12.22
CA ASP A 650 3.96 11.67 13.01
C ASP A 650 4.73 12.87 12.40
N PRO A 651 4.82 14.02 13.10
CA PRO A 651 5.58 15.18 12.63
C PRO A 651 7.09 14.91 12.49
N GLU A 652 7.64 13.83 13.08
CA GLU A 652 9.03 13.40 12.87
C GLU A 652 9.22 12.66 11.54
N ALA A 653 8.12 12.31 10.86
CA ALA A 653 8.09 11.71 9.53
C ALA A 653 7.45 12.64 8.48
N ALA A 654 6.41 13.38 8.84
CA ALA A 654 5.71 14.33 7.96
C ALA A 654 5.21 15.54 8.77
N ASP A 655 5.92 16.66 8.68
CA ASP A 655 5.53 17.94 9.28
C ASP A 655 4.89 18.81 8.19
N VAL A 656 3.57 18.71 8.10
CA VAL A 656 2.76 19.47 7.13
C VAL A 656 1.92 20.48 7.89
N ILE A 657 2.01 21.75 7.50
CA ILE A 657 1.35 22.88 8.16
C ILE A 657 0.78 23.85 7.14
N GLY A 658 -0.19 24.65 7.55
CA GLY A 658 -0.54 25.90 6.89
C GLY A 658 -0.02 27.09 7.68
N GLU A 659 0.49 28.07 6.97
CA GLU A 659 0.89 29.37 7.51
C GLU A 659 -0.14 30.41 7.10
N VAL A 660 -0.62 31.19 8.08
CA VAL A 660 -1.67 32.19 7.94
C VAL A 660 -1.10 33.54 8.32
N MET A 661 -1.29 34.52 7.45
CA MET A 661 -0.91 35.91 7.68
C MET A 661 -2.17 36.77 7.74
N ALA A 662 -2.32 37.50 8.83
CA ALA A 662 -3.35 38.52 9.00
C ALA A 662 -2.97 39.83 8.28
N GLU A 663 -3.91 40.75 8.18
CA GLU A 663 -3.72 42.07 7.56
C GLU A 663 -2.70 42.93 8.31
N ASP A 664 -2.56 42.74 9.63
CA ASP A 664 -1.56 43.41 10.47
C ASP A 664 -0.14 42.81 10.36
N GLY A 665 0.05 41.78 9.53
CA GLY A 665 1.31 41.07 9.33
C GLY A 665 1.61 39.98 10.35
N SER A 666 0.73 39.74 11.34
CA SER A 666 0.89 38.64 12.28
C SER A 666 0.78 37.28 11.58
N LEU A 667 1.68 36.36 11.96
CA LEU A 667 1.78 35.02 11.39
C LEU A 667 1.36 33.97 12.41
N VAL A 668 0.51 33.05 11.98
CA VAL A 668 0.08 31.87 12.76
C VAL A 668 0.35 30.62 11.94
N ARG A 669 0.82 29.56 12.59
CA ARG A 669 1.02 28.25 11.99
C ARG A 669 0.06 27.26 12.59
N HIS A 670 -0.57 26.45 11.75
CA HIS A 670 -1.52 25.44 12.18
C HIS A 670 -1.25 24.12 11.45
N PRO A 671 -1.18 22.98 12.14
CA PRO A 671 -0.95 21.68 11.51
C PRO A 671 -2.02 21.30 10.48
N ALA A 672 -1.58 20.69 9.38
CA ALA A 672 -2.43 19.89 8.52
C ALA A 672 -2.62 18.50 9.13
N TYR A 673 -3.63 17.76 8.66
CA TYR A 673 -3.88 16.39 9.09
C TYR A 673 -4.04 15.47 7.89
N TRP A 674 -3.65 14.21 8.08
CA TRP A 674 -3.97 13.13 7.17
C TRP A 674 -5.42 12.67 7.39
N ASP A 675 -6.14 12.53 6.29
CA ASP A 675 -7.55 12.19 6.23
C ASP A 675 -7.74 11.02 5.27
N GLU A 676 -8.20 9.89 5.80
CA GLU A 676 -8.74 8.82 4.97
C GLU A 676 -10.25 8.97 4.93
N PRO A 677 -10.87 9.11 3.75
CA PRO A 677 -12.31 9.29 3.66
C PRO A 677 -13.01 7.98 3.98
N TYR A 678 -13.93 8.03 4.96
CA TYR A 678 -14.84 6.93 5.29
C TYR A 678 -16.28 7.34 5.08
N ARG A 679 -17.09 6.39 4.63
CA ARG A 679 -18.55 6.51 4.61
C ARG A 679 -19.12 5.75 5.79
N LEU A 680 -19.90 6.44 6.62
CA LEU A 680 -20.66 5.82 7.71
C LEU A 680 -21.95 5.24 7.14
N VAL A 681 -22.04 3.91 7.11
CA VAL A 681 -23.17 3.17 6.53
C VAL A 681 -23.86 2.40 7.64
N PHE A 682 -25.19 2.50 7.69
CA PHE A 682 -25.98 1.64 8.57
C PHE A 682 -26.47 0.45 7.75
N ASP A 683 -26.10 -0.77 8.13
CA ASP A 683 -26.42 -1.99 7.39
C ASP A 683 -27.80 -2.58 7.73
N GLY A 684 -28.61 -1.85 8.52
CA GLY A 684 -29.87 -2.32 9.10
C GLY A 684 -29.72 -2.80 10.54
N THR A 685 -28.51 -3.17 10.96
CA THR A 685 -28.21 -3.67 12.31
C THR A 685 -27.25 -2.78 13.07
N THR A 686 -26.15 -2.32 12.44
CA THR A 686 -25.12 -1.51 13.08
C THR A 686 -24.51 -0.50 12.11
N GLU A 687 -23.99 0.61 12.63
CA GLU A 687 -23.19 1.55 11.87
C GLU A 687 -21.78 0.98 11.63
N ARG A 688 -21.40 0.88 10.36
CA ARG A 688 -20.05 0.55 9.91
C ARG A 688 -19.41 1.73 9.20
N ALA A 689 -18.16 1.99 9.51
CA ALA A 689 -17.33 2.88 8.72
C ALA A 689 -16.69 2.05 7.59
N VAL A 690 -16.94 2.44 6.34
CA VAL A 690 -16.37 1.77 5.17
C VAL A 690 -15.42 2.73 4.45
N PRO A 691 -14.17 2.33 4.12
CA PRO A 691 -13.27 3.16 3.33
C PRO A 691 -13.93 3.63 2.03
N ALA A 692 -13.85 4.92 1.73
CA ALA A 692 -14.56 5.56 0.61
C ALA A 692 -13.64 6.16 -0.46
N GLY A 693 -12.33 6.10 -0.28
CA GLY A 693 -11.35 6.64 -1.21
C GLY A 693 -9.92 6.52 -0.67
N ALA A 694 -8.95 6.98 -1.46
CA ALA A 694 -7.56 7.07 -1.01
C ALA A 694 -7.39 8.20 0.02
N GLY A 695 -6.47 8.02 0.97
CA GLY A 695 -6.15 9.08 1.92
C GLY A 695 -5.43 10.26 1.26
N GLY A 696 -5.56 11.43 1.89
CA GLY A 696 -4.93 12.67 1.46
C GLY A 696 -4.68 13.63 2.63
N TRP A 697 -4.08 14.77 2.35
CA TRP A 697 -3.88 15.82 3.36
C TRP A 697 -5.03 16.84 3.34
N ARG A 698 -5.44 17.26 4.52
CA ARG A 698 -6.40 18.33 4.76
C ARG A 698 -5.76 19.39 5.63
N TRP A 699 -6.10 20.65 5.37
CA TRP A 699 -5.77 21.73 6.28
C TRP A 699 -6.96 22.68 6.37
N ARG A 700 -7.40 22.96 7.61
CA ARG A 700 -8.56 23.80 7.88
C ARG A 700 -8.23 24.80 8.97
N TRP A 701 -8.66 26.03 8.78
CA TRP A 701 -8.47 27.09 9.76
C TRP A 701 -9.58 28.13 9.66
N THR A 702 -10.12 28.58 10.80
CA THR A 702 -11.24 29.53 10.84
C THR A 702 -10.78 30.92 11.24
N PRO A 703 -10.90 31.93 10.36
CA PRO A 703 -10.58 33.30 10.68
C PRO A 703 -11.40 33.86 11.85
N PRO A 704 -10.76 34.49 12.85
CA PRO A 704 -11.46 35.00 14.04
C PRO A 704 -12.25 36.30 13.79
N ALA A 705 -11.93 37.00 12.70
CA ALA A 705 -12.51 38.29 12.34
C ALA A 705 -12.60 38.46 10.81
N ALA A 706 -13.48 39.38 10.39
CA ALA A 706 -13.53 39.86 9.02
C ALA A 706 -12.21 40.58 8.64
N GLY A 707 -11.85 40.53 7.37
CA GLY A 707 -10.60 41.11 6.86
C GLY A 707 -9.96 40.28 5.75
N VAL A 708 -8.74 40.66 5.36
CA VAL A 708 -7.97 39.94 4.35
C VAL A 708 -6.98 39.00 5.00
N TRP A 709 -7.04 37.72 4.64
CA TRP A 709 -6.18 36.67 5.19
C TRP A 709 -5.39 36.02 4.05
N ARG A 710 -4.08 35.87 4.25
CA ARG A 710 -3.21 35.17 3.29
C ARG A 710 -2.78 33.84 3.86
N THR A 711 -2.83 32.78 3.04
CA THR A 711 -2.49 31.42 3.47
C THR A 711 -1.55 30.74 2.50
N ARG A 712 -0.66 29.88 3.00
CA ARG A 712 0.14 28.96 2.19
C ARG A 712 0.35 27.64 2.92
N LEU A 713 0.54 26.56 2.17
CA LEU A 713 0.88 25.26 2.72
C LEU A 713 2.40 25.06 2.70
N ILE A 714 2.93 24.47 3.77
CA ILE A 714 4.34 24.09 3.88
C ILE A 714 4.37 22.61 4.23
N ALA A 715 5.07 21.81 3.42
CA ALA A 715 5.21 20.38 3.65
C ALA A 715 6.69 20.03 3.82
N ARG A 716 7.00 19.36 4.93
CA ARG A 716 8.29 18.75 5.20
C ARG A 716 8.08 17.25 5.37
N LEU A 717 8.79 16.45 4.58
CA LEU A 717 8.60 15.01 4.55
C LEU A 717 9.93 14.30 4.69
N LYS A 718 10.02 13.35 5.62
CA LYS A 718 11.19 12.49 5.78
C LYS A 718 11.06 11.29 4.85
N VAL A 719 11.77 11.34 3.73
CA VAL A 719 11.80 10.27 2.73
C VAL A 719 13.12 9.53 2.87
N ARG A 720 13.07 8.23 3.19
CA ARG A 720 14.23 7.33 3.23
C ARG A 720 15.39 7.80 4.14
N GLY A 721 15.12 8.65 5.13
CA GLY A 721 16.08 9.19 6.10
C GLY A 721 16.41 10.68 5.91
N ALA A 722 16.16 11.25 4.73
CA ALA A 722 16.41 12.66 4.41
C ALA A 722 15.12 13.49 4.46
N TRP A 723 15.23 14.76 4.87
CA TRP A 723 14.11 15.70 4.85
C TRP A 723 14.03 16.39 3.49
N LEU A 724 12.87 16.28 2.84
CA LEU A 724 12.49 17.10 1.70
C LEU A 724 11.50 18.18 2.18
N GLN A 725 11.54 19.35 1.54
CA GLN A 725 10.64 20.45 1.87
C GLN A 725 10.11 21.12 0.60
N THR A 726 8.88 21.59 0.66
CA THR A 726 8.25 22.41 -0.37
C THR A 726 7.17 23.31 0.24
N GLU A 727 6.76 24.34 -0.49
CA GLU A 727 5.70 25.25 -0.08
C GLU A 727 4.90 25.74 -1.29
N THR A 728 3.64 26.11 -1.08
CA THR A 728 2.83 26.78 -2.10
C THR A 728 3.11 28.28 -2.12
N GLY A 729 2.68 28.94 -3.20
CA GLY A 729 2.49 30.40 -3.18
C GLY A 729 1.43 30.81 -2.15
N TRP A 730 1.39 32.10 -1.85
CA TRP A 730 0.36 32.69 -0.99
C TRP A 730 -0.97 32.80 -1.74
N SER A 731 -2.03 32.22 -1.17
CA SER A 731 -3.42 32.44 -1.56
C SER A 731 -4.03 33.54 -0.68
N THR A 732 -4.98 34.32 -1.22
CA THR A 732 -5.67 35.38 -0.48
C THR A 732 -7.15 35.06 -0.37
N THR A 733 -7.71 35.19 0.84
CA THR A 733 -9.13 35.04 1.13
C THR A 733 -9.63 36.29 1.85
N THR A 734 -10.72 36.87 1.35
CA THR A 734 -11.42 37.96 2.02
C THR A 734 -12.59 37.40 2.84
N VAL A 735 -12.62 37.75 4.12
CA VAL A 735 -13.69 37.36 5.05
C VAL A 735 -14.58 38.57 5.29
N ASP A 736 -15.87 38.45 4.96
CA ASP A 736 -16.84 39.51 5.22
C ASP A 736 -17.32 39.51 6.68
N ALA A 737 -18.04 40.57 7.07
CA ALA A 737 -18.60 40.70 8.41
C ALA A 737 -19.90 39.89 8.63
N ALA A 738 -20.50 39.35 7.55
CA ALA A 738 -21.73 38.57 7.66
C ALA A 738 -21.45 37.24 8.36
N ARG A 739 -22.42 36.80 9.16
CA ARG A 739 -22.30 35.56 9.92
C ARG A 739 -22.60 34.37 9.01
N GLY A 740 -21.60 33.55 8.74
CA GLY A 740 -21.72 32.30 7.97
C GLY A 740 -21.67 31.02 8.81
N GLY A 741 -21.36 31.13 10.10
CA GLY A 741 -21.28 30.00 11.04
C GLY A 741 -21.57 30.40 12.48
N MET A 742 -21.35 29.48 13.42
CA MET A 742 -21.46 29.75 14.86
C MET A 742 -20.25 30.56 15.34
N PRO A 743 -20.41 31.58 16.20
CA PRO A 743 -19.28 32.24 16.84
C PRO A 743 -18.60 31.28 17.82
N THR A 744 -17.30 31.46 18.06
CA THR A 744 -16.63 30.75 19.16
C THR A 744 -17.16 31.22 20.52
N VAL A 745 -16.96 30.40 21.54
CA VAL A 745 -17.35 30.68 22.93
C VAL A 745 -16.12 30.61 23.84
N GLY A 746 -16.13 31.39 24.90
CA GLY A 746 -15.04 31.45 25.87
C GLY A 746 -15.46 32.14 27.16
N VAL A 747 -14.53 32.25 28.11
CA VAL A 747 -14.73 33.02 29.35
C VAL A 747 -14.97 34.49 28.99
N ASP A 748 -15.96 35.11 29.64
CA ASP A 748 -16.23 36.53 29.44
C ASP A 748 -15.08 37.39 29.99
N ALA A 749 -14.62 38.35 29.18
CA ALA A 749 -13.47 39.18 29.53
C ALA A 749 -13.79 40.24 30.59
N GLY A 750 -15.05 40.67 30.72
CA GLY A 750 -15.49 41.67 31.70
C GLY A 750 -15.89 41.05 33.03
N ASP A 751 -16.48 39.85 32.99
CA ASP A 751 -16.90 39.10 34.17
C ASP A 751 -16.57 37.60 34.01
N PRO A 752 -15.39 37.16 34.49
CA PRO A 752 -14.88 35.82 34.21
C PRO A 752 -15.67 34.71 34.91
N ARG A 753 -16.70 35.03 35.69
CA ARG A 753 -17.63 34.05 36.28
C ARG A 753 -18.64 33.51 35.26
N TRP A 754 -18.68 34.09 34.05
CA TRP A 754 -19.62 33.73 32.99
C TRP A 754 -18.90 33.46 31.67
N PHE A 755 -19.64 32.93 30.70
CA PHE A 755 -19.17 32.77 29.33
C PHE A 755 -19.76 33.81 28.39
N SER A 756 -19.06 34.05 27.30
CA SER A 756 -19.55 34.87 26.20
C SER A 756 -19.22 34.24 24.85
N THR A 757 -20.04 34.56 23.85
CA THR A 757 -19.66 34.37 22.46
C THR A 757 -18.57 35.37 22.08
N ALA A 758 -17.79 35.09 21.02
CA ALA A 758 -16.82 36.02 20.46
C ALA A 758 -17.44 37.34 19.92
N GLU A 759 -18.77 37.45 19.93
CA GLU A 759 -19.54 38.65 19.62
C GLU A 759 -19.95 39.43 20.89
N GLY A 760 -19.49 39.02 22.08
CA GLY A 760 -19.73 39.70 23.36
C GLY A 760 -21.09 39.42 24.00
N LYS A 761 -21.92 38.54 23.42
CA LYS A 761 -23.20 38.11 24.02
C LYS A 761 -22.97 37.06 25.10
N LEU A 762 -23.71 37.17 26.21
CA LEU A 762 -23.77 36.12 27.24
C LEU A 762 -24.07 34.78 26.57
N TRP A 763 -23.28 33.77 26.87
CA TRP A 763 -23.57 32.40 26.52
C TRP A 763 -23.80 31.62 27.82
N TYR A 764 -24.99 31.05 27.96
CA TYR A 764 -25.38 30.22 29.10
C TYR A 764 -25.68 28.83 28.56
N PRO A 765 -24.73 27.88 28.59
CA PRO A 765 -24.91 26.57 27.96
C PRO A 765 -26.08 25.83 28.60
N ILE A 766 -26.99 25.31 27.76
CA ILE A 766 -28.11 24.45 28.18
C ILE A 766 -27.96 23.11 27.49
N GLY A 767 -27.79 22.03 28.26
CA GLY A 767 -27.31 20.79 27.69
C GLY A 767 -27.22 19.59 28.62
N VAL A 768 -26.87 18.44 28.04
CA VAL A 768 -26.75 17.16 28.74
C VAL A 768 -25.47 16.42 28.35
N ASN A 769 -25.16 15.36 29.09
CA ASN A 769 -24.13 14.42 28.67
C ASN A 769 -24.66 13.54 27.53
N LEU A 770 -23.89 13.42 26.46
CA LEU A 770 -24.10 12.49 25.35
C LEU A 770 -22.78 11.72 25.13
N ARG A 771 -22.29 11.10 26.22
CA ARG A 771 -20.96 10.46 26.35
C ARG A 771 -20.57 9.70 25.09
N SER A 772 -21.47 8.81 24.69
CA SER A 772 -21.40 7.87 23.57
C SER A 772 -22.84 7.46 23.22
N PRO A 773 -23.08 6.75 22.11
CA PRO A 773 -24.42 6.32 21.75
C PRO A 773 -25.06 5.41 22.83
N GLY A 774 -24.31 4.46 23.41
CA GLY A 774 -24.77 3.59 24.49
C GLY A 774 -24.12 3.87 25.85
N ASP A 775 -24.79 3.47 26.93
CA ASP A 775 -24.26 3.31 28.30
C ASP A 775 -25.08 2.26 29.08
N GLU A 776 -24.54 1.05 29.24
CA GLU A 776 -25.23 -0.11 29.86
C GLU A 776 -25.68 0.16 31.31
N ARG A 777 -25.04 1.11 31.99
CA ARG A 777 -25.42 1.53 33.34
C ARG A 777 -26.85 2.11 33.43
N GLN A 778 -27.44 2.51 32.30
CA GLN A 778 -28.81 3.03 32.27
C GLN A 778 -29.86 1.94 32.04
N ASP A 779 -29.48 0.71 31.64
CA ASP A 779 -30.46 -0.31 31.21
C ASP A 779 -31.42 -0.74 32.32
N ASP A 780 -30.94 -0.84 33.56
CA ASP A 780 -31.80 -1.10 34.73
C ASP A 780 -32.84 0.02 34.93
N LEU A 781 -32.42 1.29 34.82
CA LEU A 781 -33.32 2.44 34.91
C LEU A 781 -34.34 2.45 33.76
N LEU A 782 -33.93 2.11 32.54
CA LEU A 782 -34.84 2.00 31.40
C LEU A 782 -35.89 0.90 31.62
N ALA A 783 -35.49 -0.25 32.18
CA ALA A 783 -36.40 -1.32 32.54
C ALA A 783 -37.38 -0.89 33.65
N LYS A 784 -36.89 -0.21 34.70
CA LYS A 784 -37.74 0.33 35.76
C LYS A 784 -38.70 1.41 35.25
N GLU A 785 -38.29 2.26 34.31
CA GLU A 785 -39.18 3.25 33.68
C GLU A 785 -40.37 2.57 33.01
N ARG A 786 -40.15 1.47 32.28
CA ARG A 786 -41.22 0.69 31.61
C ARG A 786 -42.19 0.03 32.59
N LEU A 787 -41.74 -0.25 33.81
CA LEU A 787 -42.60 -0.76 34.89
C LEU A 787 -43.41 0.37 35.54
N PHE A 788 -42.85 1.58 35.62
CA PHE A 788 -43.50 2.75 36.18
C PHE A 788 -44.50 3.40 35.22
N LYS A 789 -44.14 3.49 33.94
CA LYS A 789 -44.98 3.92 32.81
C LYS A 789 -44.93 2.85 31.72
N PRO A 790 -46.08 2.29 31.31
CA PRO A 790 -46.13 1.27 30.28
C PRO A 790 -45.36 1.64 29.00
N GLN A 791 -44.72 0.64 28.38
CA GLN A 791 -43.86 0.81 27.20
C GLN A 791 -44.55 1.44 25.98
N ASP A 792 -45.88 1.34 25.89
CA ASP A 792 -46.68 1.98 24.84
C ASP A 792 -46.72 3.51 24.95
N GLU A 793 -46.34 4.08 26.10
CA GLU A 793 -46.12 5.51 26.29
C GLU A 793 -44.71 5.97 25.82
N GLU A 794 -43.78 5.07 25.51
CA GLU A 794 -42.47 5.43 24.95
C GLU A 794 -42.62 6.02 23.53
N PRO A 795 -41.72 6.95 23.12
CA PRO A 795 -41.70 7.43 21.75
C PRO A 795 -41.56 6.26 20.77
N ALA A 796 -42.48 6.17 19.82
CA ALA A 796 -42.59 5.01 18.92
C ALA A 796 -41.30 4.66 18.18
N ALA A 797 -40.45 5.65 17.92
CA ALA A 797 -39.18 5.48 17.19
C ALA A 797 -38.10 4.69 17.95
N VAL A 798 -38.19 4.60 19.28
CA VAL A 798 -37.14 4.02 20.16
C VAL A 798 -37.73 3.01 21.15
N ARG A 799 -38.96 2.56 20.87
CA ARG A 799 -39.71 1.70 21.79
C ARG A 799 -38.96 0.40 22.07
N GLY A 800 -38.71 0.12 23.35
CA GLY A 800 -38.04 -1.08 23.83
C GLY A 800 -36.52 -1.09 23.66
N TRP A 801 -35.92 0.00 23.17
CA TRP A 801 -34.48 0.04 22.96
C TRP A 801 -33.71 0.06 24.28
N ASN A 802 -32.57 -0.61 24.31
CA ASN A 802 -31.60 -0.55 25.40
C ASN A 802 -30.31 0.13 24.93
N SER A 803 -29.30 0.20 25.79
CA SER A 803 -27.98 0.76 25.50
C SER A 803 -27.34 0.18 24.23
N LEU A 804 -27.39 -1.14 24.04
CA LEU A 804 -26.77 -1.81 22.89
C LEU A 804 -27.46 -1.43 21.57
N ASP A 805 -28.78 -1.25 21.58
CA ASP A 805 -29.52 -0.79 20.40
C ASP A 805 -29.05 0.61 19.99
N TRP A 806 -28.80 1.51 20.94
CA TRP A 806 -28.23 2.83 20.68
C TRP A 806 -26.77 2.76 20.24
N GLU A 807 -25.95 1.92 20.86
CA GLU A 807 -24.56 1.69 20.47
C GLU A 807 -24.44 1.30 19.01
N ARG A 808 -25.30 0.38 18.56
CA ARG A 808 -25.41 -0.03 17.16
C ARG A 808 -25.77 1.11 16.21
N ARG A 809 -26.49 2.14 16.65
CA ARG A 809 -26.82 3.30 15.80
C ARG A 809 -25.58 4.13 15.45
N GLY A 810 -24.54 4.11 16.27
CA GLY A 810 -23.36 4.96 16.10
C GLY A 810 -23.74 6.44 16.03
N THR A 811 -23.28 7.16 15.00
CA THR A 811 -23.57 8.59 14.82
C THR A 811 -25.04 8.90 14.57
N ARG A 812 -25.84 7.92 14.13
CA ARG A 812 -27.30 8.09 13.95
C ARG A 812 -28.05 8.34 15.26
N ALA A 813 -27.45 8.03 16.41
CA ALA A 813 -28.01 8.44 17.69
C ALA A 813 -28.01 9.98 17.81
N TYR A 814 -26.91 10.63 17.41
CA TYR A 814 -26.77 12.09 17.40
C TYR A 814 -27.61 12.77 16.32
N GLU A 815 -27.85 12.10 15.17
CA GLU A 815 -28.81 12.57 14.15
C GLU A 815 -30.23 12.72 14.72
N ARG A 816 -30.54 12.00 15.80
CA ARG A 816 -31.81 12.10 16.52
C ARG A 816 -31.75 13.11 17.67
N TRP A 817 -30.71 13.06 18.49
CA TRP A 817 -30.66 13.90 19.70
C TRP A 817 -30.42 15.37 19.43
N PHE A 818 -29.57 15.74 18.45
CA PHE A 818 -29.28 17.16 18.22
C PHE A 818 -30.48 17.97 17.69
N PRO A 819 -31.34 17.45 16.79
CA PRO A 819 -32.60 18.10 16.45
C PRO A 819 -33.52 18.29 17.67
N LEU A 820 -33.66 17.27 18.52
CA LEU A 820 -34.45 17.35 19.75
C LEU A 820 -33.90 18.41 20.71
N MET A 821 -32.58 18.51 20.85
CA MET A 821 -31.92 19.55 21.61
C MET A 821 -32.27 20.94 21.07
N ARG A 822 -32.11 21.17 19.76
CA ARG A 822 -32.46 22.44 19.12
C ARG A 822 -33.93 22.82 19.33
N GLU A 823 -34.84 21.86 19.14
CA GLU A 823 -36.28 22.05 19.35
C GLU A 823 -36.64 22.44 20.78
N ASN A 824 -35.82 22.03 21.76
CA ASN A 824 -36.00 22.36 23.17
C ASN A 824 -35.06 23.50 23.66
N GLY A 825 -34.44 24.24 22.73
CA GLY A 825 -33.60 25.40 23.06
C GLY A 825 -32.28 25.05 23.77
N MET A 826 -31.82 23.81 23.63
CA MET A 826 -30.53 23.35 24.14
C MET A 826 -29.44 23.60 23.10
N ASP A 827 -28.26 23.99 23.56
CA ASP A 827 -27.13 24.40 22.73
C ASP A 827 -25.78 23.85 23.21
N PHE A 828 -25.78 22.90 24.14
CA PHE A 828 -24.56 22.30 24.69
C PHE A 828 -24.65 20.77 24.83
N ALA A 829 -23.59 20.06 24.47
CA ALA A 829 -23.46 18.61 24.72
C ALA A 829 -22.04 18.26 25.15
N ARG A 830 -21.90 17.24 26.01
CA ARG A 830 -20.61 16.63 26.35
C ARG A 830 -20.45 15.26 25.68
N VAL A 831 -19.34 15.04 25.00
CA VAL A 831 -19.00 13.79 24.27
C VAL A 831 -17.63 13.29 24.70
N TRP A 832 -17.42 11.98 24.75
CA TRP A 832 -16.13 11.37 25.08
C TRP A 832 -15.39 10.87 23.85
N MET A 833 -14.07 11.01 23.86
CA MET A 833 -13.16 10.18 23.07
C MET A 833 -12.64 9.05 23.97
N CYS A 834 -13.11 7.84 23.76
CA CYS A 834 -12.70 6.64 24.50
C CYS A 834 -12.53 5.44 23.56
N PRO A 835 -11.90 4.33 23.98
CA PRO A 835 -11.62 3.18 23.11
C PRO A 835 -12.84 2.60 22.37
N TRP A 836 -14.04 2.68 22.95
CA TRP A 836 -15.27 2.18 22.33
C TRP A 836 -16.08 3.26 21.59
N TRP A 837 -15.71 4.54 21.71
CA TRP A 837 -16.41 5.63 21.03
C TRP A 837 -15.47 6.78 20.69
N ALA A 838 -15.28 7.03 19.39
CA ALA A 838 -14.52 8.16 18.84
C ALA A 838 -13.05 8.28 19.32
N GLY A 839 -12.51 7.29 20.04
CA GLY A 839 -11.10 7.28 20.45
C GLY A 839 -10.15 7.10 19.28
N LEU A 840 -9.03 7.82 19.29
CA LEU A 840 -8.04 7.81 18.20
C LEU A 840 -6.97 6.73 18.33
N GLU A 841 -6.63 6.32 19.54
CA GLU A 841 -5.46 5.48 19.82
C GLU A 841 -5.77 4.41 20.87
N TRP A 842 -5.54 3.14 20.51
CA TRP A 842 -5.73 1.98 21.38
C TRP A 842 -4.96 0.75 20.87
N ARG A 843 -5.13 -0.44 21.47
CA ARG A 843 -4.42 -1.67 21.06
C ARG A 843 -4.79 -2.11 19.64
N ARG A 844 -3.78 -2.60 18.90
CA ARG A 844 -3.82 -2.85 17.44
C ARG A 844 -4.73 -3.99 16.98
N ASP A 845 -5.07 -4.87 17.88
CA ASP A 845 -5.92 -6.03 17.67
C ASP A 845 -7.39 -5.76 18.00
N TRP A 846 -7.72 -4.53 18.45
CA TRP A 846 -9.09 -4.08 18.63
C TRP A 846 -9.50 -3.17 17.46
N ASP A 847 -10.61 -3.51 16.78
CA ASP A 847 -11.40 -2.72 15.81
C ASP A 847 -10.71 -1.48 15.20
N ASP A 848 -10.07 -1.66 14.04
CA ASP A 848 -9.48 -0.60 13.21
C ASP A 848 -8.41 0.28 13.87
N TYR A 849 -8.01 0.01 15.12
CA TYR A 849 -6.96 0.78 15.80
C TYR A 849 -5.57 0.48 15.26
N GLY A 850 -4.77 1.54 15.13
CA GLY A 850 -3.40 1.45 14.65
C GLY A 850 -2.31 1.26 15.69
N GLY A 851 -2.65 1.29 16.98
CA GLY A 851 -1.66 1.40 18.05
C GLY A 851 -1.15 2.83 18.20
N LEU A 852 -0.08 2.99 18.98
CA LEU A 852 0.50 4.30 19.24
C LEU A 852 0.88 5.02 17.94
N THR A 853 0.53 6.30 17.83
CA THR A 853 0.83 7.21 16.70
C THR A 853 0.21 6.85 15.35
N TRP A 854 -0.75 5.90 15.31
CA TRP A 854 -1.52 5.56 14.12
C TRP A 854 -3.01 5.70 14.43
N PHE A 855 -3.57 6.84 14.02
CA PHE A 855 -4.89 7.27 14.50
C PHE A 855 -6.04 6.61 13.72
N ASN A 856 -7.05 6.16 14.46
CA ASN A 856 -8.23 5.45 13.96
C ASN A 856 -9.12 6.39 13.10
N GLN A 857 -9.02 6.26 11.78
CA GLN A 857 -9.79 7.06 10.81
C GLN A 857 -11.29 6.79 10.82
N PRO A 858 -11.79 5.55 11.02
CA PRO A 858 -13.21 5.29 11.28
C PRO A 858 -13.79 6.13 12.42
N ASN A 859 -13.13 6.14 13.58
CA ASN A 859 -13.55 6.92 14.73
C ASN A 859 -13.41 8.43 14.51
N ALA A 860 -12.37 8.85 13.79
CA ALA A 860 -12.23 10.25 13.40
C ALA A 860 -13.37 10.71 12.48
N ALA A 861 -13.82 9.87 11.54
CA ALA A 861 -14.99 10.15 10.71
C ALA A 861 -16.31 10.21 11.52
N ARG A 862 -16.46 9.36 12.55
CA ARG A 862 -17.59 9.46 13.48
C ARG A 862 -17.59 10.78 14.23
N MET A 863 -16.44 11.21 14.74
CA MET A 863 -16.31 12.48 15.42
C MET A 863 -16.56 13.68 14.49
N ASP A 864 -16.08 13.62 13.23
CA ASP A 864 -16.42 14.61 12.21
C ASP A 864 -17.94 14.74 12.05
N ARG A 865 -18.64 13.60 11.93
CA ARG A 865 -20.10 13.58 11.78
C ARG A 865 -20.83 14.12 13.02
N VAL A 866 -20.38 13.78 14.23
CA VAL A 866 -20.96 14.35 15.47
C VAL A 866 -20.79 15.87 15.50
N MET A 867 -19.60 16.39 15.19
CA MET A 867 -19.35 17.84 15.17
C MET A 867 -20.15 18.57 14.09
N GLU A 868 -20.36 17.94 12.93
CA GLU A 868 -21.21 18.46 11.85
C GLU A 868 -22.67 18.53 12.26
N LEU A 869 -23.22 17.43 12.78
CA LEU A 869 -24.60 17.38 13.25
C LEU A 869 -24.87 18.37 14.38
N ALA A 870 -23.89 18.55 15.28
CA ALA A 870 -23.98 19.54 16.34
C ALA A 870 -24.05 20.96 15.75
N ALA A 871 -23.17 21.29 14.79
CA ALA A 871 -23.17 22.61 14.14
C ALA A 871 -24.47 22.90 13.37
N GLU A 872 -24.99 21.91 12.62
CA GLU A 872 -26.27 22.00 11.89
C GLU A 872 -27.47 22.30 12.81
N ASN A 873 -27.35 21.93 14.09
CA ASN A 873 -28.39 22.12 15.09
C ASN A 873 -28.08 23.22 16.12
N GLY A 874 -27.00 24.00 15.92
CA GLY A 874 -26.65 25.10 16.82
C GLY A 874 -26.11 24.65 18.18
N VAL A 875 -25.57 23.44 18.27
CA VAL A 875 -25.04 22.85 19.51
C VAL A 875 -23.52 22.99 19.58
N TYR A 876 -23.04 23.50 20.71
CA TYR A 876 -21.64 23.49 21.09
C TYR A 876 -21.28 22.19 21.81
N VAL A 877 -20.10 21.63 21.49
CA VAL A 877 -19.67 20.33 22.03
C VAL A 877 -18.47 20.50 22.95
N GLN A 878 -18.56 20.01 24.18
CA GLN A 878 -17.43 19.72 25.05
C GLN A 878 -16.90 18.31 24.72
N VAL A 879 -15.59 18.19 24.52
CA VAL A 879 -14.94 16.91 24.19
C VAL A 879 -13.98 16.50 25.31
N GLU A 880 -14.23 15.34 25.91
CA GLU A 880 -13.25 14.67 26.77
C GLU A 880 -12.20 13.97 25.88
N LEU A 881 -10.94 14.35 26.02
CA LEU A 881 -9.84 13.84 25.18
C LEU A 881 -9.42 12.41 25.52
N MET A 882 -9.78 11.92 26.70
CA MET A 882 -9.65 10.53 27.12
C MET A 882 -10.50 10.24 28.36
N ASN A 883 -10.86 8.97 28.54
CA ASN A 883 -11.44 8.48 29.79
C ASN A 883 -10.35 8.02 30.78
N HIS A 884 -10.63 8.10 32.08
CA HIS A 884 -9.70 7.77 33.16
C HIS A 884 -9.20 6.32 33.10
N GLY A 885 -10.07 5.38 32.70
CA GLY A 885 -9.76 3.96 32.61
C GLY A 885 -8.52 3.64 31.78
N MET A 886 -8.27 4.42 30.71
CA MET A 886 -7.09 4.26 29.83
C MET A 886 -5.76 4.44 30.58
N VAL A 887 -5.79 5.17 31.69
CA VAL A 887 -4.66 5.56 32.53
C VAL A 887 -4.99 5.35 34.02
N GLY A 888 -5.79 4.33 34.32
CA GLY A 888 -6.25 3.97 35.66
C GLY A 888 -6.31 2.46 35.88
N GLU A 889 -6.11 2.03 37.13
CA GLU A 889 -6.04 0.60 37.51
C GLU A 889 -7.21 0.17 38.43
N PHE A 890 -8.08 1.11 38.82
CA PHE A 890 -9.14 0.89 39.80
C PHE A 890 -10.56 0.99 39.23
N ALA A 891 -10.96 2.18 38.76
CA ALA A 891 -12.25 2.41 38.12
C ALA A 891 -12.12 2.22 36.59
N ASP A 892 -13.14 1.62 35.97
CA ASP A 892 -13.19 1.31 34.53
C ASP A 892 -11.86 0.77 33.97
N LYS A 893 -11.30 -0.23 34.67
CA LYS A 893 -9.91 -0.70 34.50
C LYS A 893 -9.60 -1.05 33.05
N GLN A 894 -8.77 -0.24 32.39
CA GLN A 894 -8.32 -0.47 31.02
C GLN A 894 -6.80 -0.40 30.87
N TRP A 895 -6.05 -0.10 31.93
CA TRP A 895 -4.58 -0.03 31.87
C TRP A 895 -3.93 -1.36 31.42
N GLN A 896 -4.51 -2.50 31.77
CA GLN A 896 -4.03 -3.81 31.34
C GLN A 896 -4.09 -4.00 29.81
N ASP A 897 -5.00 -3.29 29.13
CA ASP A 897 -5.20 -3.32 27.68
C ASP A 897 -4.60 -2.10 26.97
N SER A 898 -4.09 -1.13 27.73
CA SER A 898 -3.54 0.11 27.20
C SER A 898 -2.31 -0.17 26.33
N PRO A 899 -2.20 0.44 25.14
CA PRO A 899 -1.01 0.29 24.28
C PRO A 899 0.24 0.97 24.87
N TYR A 900 0.08 1.79 25.91
CA TYR A 900 1.22 2.37 26.65
C TYR A 900 1.84 1.39 27.65
N ASN A 901 1.11 0.36 28.07
CA ASN A 901 1.59 -0.64 29.00
C ASN A 901 2.65 -1.53 28.37
N ARG A 902 3.78 -1.73 29.05
CA ARG A 902 4.90 -2.56 28.59
C ARG A 902 4.52 -4.03 28.35
N ALA A 903 3.52 -4.54 29.06
CA ALA A 903 2.97 -5.88 28.80
C ALA A 903 2.39 -6.01 27.37
N ASN A 904 1.93 -4.89 26.79
CA ASN A 904 1.37 -4.80 25.44
C ASN A 904 2.39 -4.22 24.43
N GLY A 905 3.67 -4.13 24.80
CA GLY A 905 4.73 -3.58 23.95
C GLY A 905 4.93 -2.06 24.05
N GLY A 906 4.23 -1.38 24.97
CA GLY A 906 4.38 0.07 25.22
C GLY A 906 5.57 0.46 26.11
N PRO A 907 5.84 1.77 26.28
CA PRO A 907 7.02 2.24 27.03
C PRO A 907 6.87 2.14 28.56
N CYS A 908 5.65 2.22 29.10
CA CYS A 908 5.39 2.40 30.52
C CYS A 908 5.41 1.09 31.32
N ARG A 909 6.18 1.04 32.41
CA ARG A 909 6.20 -0.10 33.35
C ARG A 909 4.99 -0.11 34.28
N ASN A 910 4.45 1.06 34.56
CA ASN A 910 3.27 1.29 35.38
C ASN A 910 2.54 2.53 34.84
N VAL A 911 1.29 2.68 35.26
CA VAL A 911 0.39 3.74 34.80
C VAL A 911 0.88 5.15 35.13
N ALA A 912 1.57 5.37 36.25
CA ALA A 912 2.02 6.71 36.64
C ALA A 912 3.15 7.24 35.75
N GLU A 913 3.95 6.36 35.11
CA GLU A 913 4.93 6.76 34.09
C GLU A 913 4.29 7.44 32.89
N TRP A 914 3.01 7.19 32.61
CA TRP A 914 2.29 7.85 31.52
C TRP A 914 2.25 9.38 31.70
N PHE A 915 2.02 9.84 32.94
CA PHE A 915 1.93 11.26 33.28
C PHE A 915 3.30 11.93 33.41
N ARG A 916 4.34 11.16 33.75
CA ARG A 916 5.65 11.70 34.17
C ARG A 916 6.75 11.58 33.12
N SER A 917 6.59 10.73 32.11
CA SER A 917 7.63 10.46 31.11
C SER A 917 7.60 11.46 29.96
N ASP A 918 8.76 12.03 29.62
CA ASP A 918 8.92 12.89 28.43
C ASP A 918 8.76 12.12 27.12
N GLU A 919 9.15 10.85 27.08
CA GLU A 919 8.97 9.98 25.92
C GLU A 919 7.47 9.73 25.65
N VAL A 920 6.71 9.48 26.73
CA VAL A 920 5.25 9.28 26.63
C VAL A 920 4.58 10.59 26.25
N TRP A 921 5.00 11.71 26.82
CA TRP A 921 4.49 13.01 26.43
C TRP A 921 4.65 13.28 24.93
N LYS A 922 5.83 13.00 24.35
CA LYS A 922 6.04 13.17 22.90
C LYS A 922 5.07 12.34 22.07
N THR A 923 4.69 11.16 22.54
CA THR A 923 3.67 10.33 21.88
C THR A 923 2.28 10.93 22.04
N HIS A 924 1.91 11.34 23.26
CA HIS A 924 0.63 11.98 23.56
C HIS A 924 0.43 13.29 22.79
N GLU A 925 1.49 14.11 22.68
CA GLU A 925 1.53 15.35 21.92
C GLU A 925 1.20 15.15 20.44
N LYS A 926 1.63 14.03 19.83
CA LYS A 926 1.25 13.68 18.44
C LYS A 926 -0.27 13.51 18.31
N ARG A 927 -0.92 12.88 19.31
CA ARG A 927 -2.38 12.72 19.36
C ARG A 927 -3.09 14.06 19.56
N LEU A 928 -2.59 14.91 20.46
CA LEU A 928 -3.15 16.25 20.67
C LEU A 928 -3.01 17.11 19.41
N ARG A 929 -1.84 17.09 18.75
CA ARG A 929 -1.59 17.81 17.50
C ARG A 929 -2.56 17.40 16.40
N TYR A 930 -2.78 16.09 16.23
CA TYR A 930 -3.75 15.59 15.25
C TYR A 930 -5.20 16.00 15.58
N THR A 931 -5.57 15.93 16.87
CA THR A 931 -6.88 16.35 17.36
C THR A 931 -7.14 17.84 17.07
N LEU A 932 -6.16 18.71 17.36
CA LEU A 932 -6.24 20.13 17.05
C LEU A 932 -6.28 20.40 15.55
N ALA A 933 -5.49 19.68 14.74
CA ALA A 933 -5.50 19.83 13.29
C ALA A 933 -6.87 19.49 12.68
N ARG A 934 -7.51 18.40 13.15
CA ARG A 934 -8.77 17.91 12.57
C ARG A 934 -10.01 18.65 13.09
N TRP A 935 -10.05 19.02 14.37
CA TRP A 935 -11.24 19.65 14.99
C TRP A 935 -11.00 21.00 15.66
N GLY A 936 -9.76 21.42 15.91
CA GLY A 936 -9.45 22.68 16.60
C GLY A 936 -9.92 23.93 15.86
N TRP A 937 -10.09 23.87 14.53
CA TRP A 937 -10.66 24.96 13.74
C TRP A 937 -12.18 25.15 13.92
N ARG A 938 -12.90 24.13 14.44
CA ARG A 938 -14.37 24.15 14.56
C ARG A 938 -14.81 25.21 15.57
N THR A 939 -15.76 26.06 15.19
CA THR A 939 -16.25 27.13 16.09
C THR A 939 -17.27 26.61 17.10
N ASN A 940 -17.99 25.53 16.79
CA ASN A 940 -18.94 24.86 17.68
C ASN A 940 -18.29 23.87 18.67
N LEU A 941 -16.96 23.83 18.76
CA LEU A 941 -16.27 23.14 19.84
C LEU A 941 -16.26 24.06 21.07
N ALA A 942 -16.99 23.75 22.14
CA ALA A 942 -17.00 24.57 23.35
C ALA A 942 -15.66 24.49 24.09
N ALA A 943 -15.25 23.26 24.40
CA ALA A 943 -14.17 23.01 25.34
C ALA A 943 -13.46 21.69 25.07
N TRP A 944 -12.18 21.66 25.41
CA TRP A 944 -11.41 20.44 25.63
C TRP A 944 -11.37 20.12 27.12
N VAL A 945 -11.68 18.89 27.48
CA VAL A 945 -11.42 18.38 28.82
C VAL A 945 -10.32 17.33 28.71
N LEU A 946 -9.25 17.53 29.48
CA LEU A 946 -8.00 16.78 29.28
C LEU A 946 -8.16 15.28 29.58
N CYS A 947 -8.93 14.95 30.62
CA CYS A 947 -9.24 13.59 31.04
C CYS A 947 -10.48 13.64 31.95
N SER A 948 -11.37 12.66 31.80
CA SER A 948 -12.46 12.45 32.76
C SER A 948 -11.90 12.03 34.13
N GLU A 949 -12.58 12.37 35.23
CA GLU A 949 -12.42 11.77 36.57
C GLU A 949 -10.96 11.48 37.02
N LEU A 950 -10.19 12.55 37.21
CA LEU A 950 -8.75 12.49 37.47
C LEU A 950 -8.33 11.74 38.74
N GLU A 951 -9.17 11.63 39.76
CA GLU A 951 -8.86 10.87 40.98
C GLU A 951 -8.66 9.37 40.71
N PHE A 952 -9.26 8.85 39.64
CA PHE A 952 -9.17 7.45 39.26
C PHE A 952 -7.95 7.15 38.38
N THR A 953 -7.12 8.16 38.11
CA THR A 953 -5.88 7.99 37.34
C THR A 953 -4.73 7.48 38.21
N GLY A 954 -3.88 6.67 37.61
CA GLY A 954 -2.85 5.95 38.35
C GLY A 954 -1.79 6.84 38.99
N THR A 955 -1.48 8.02 38.42
CA THR A 955 -0.53 8.94 39.07
C THR A 955 -1.10 9.54 40.36
N PHE A 956 -2.41 9.83 40.39
CA PHE A 956 -3.06 10.37 41.58
C PHE A 956 -3.15 9.30 42.66
N ASP A 957 -3.65 8.11 42.31
CA ASP A 957 -3.72 6.95 43.20
C ASP A 957 -2.36 6.69 43.88
N GLN A 958 -1.28 6.59 43.09
CA GLN A 958 0.04 6.31 43.63
C GLN A 958 0.57 7.37 44.60
N GLU A 959 0.36 8.66 44.30
CA GLU A 959 0.92 9.77 45.09
C GLU A 959 0.07 10.10 46.33
N THR A 960 -1.24 9.94 46.25
CA THR A 960 -2.17 10.30 47.33
C THR A 960 -2.67 9.09 48.13
N ARG A 961 -2.41 7.88 47.65
CA ARG A 961 -2.97 6.61 48.16
C ARG A 961 -4.51 6.62 48.15
N ARG A 962 -5.09 7.13 47.05
CA ARG A 962 -6.55 7.34 46.87
C ARG A 962 -7.17 8.24 47.94
N ASN A 963 -6.41 9.22 48.42
CA ASN A 963 -6.99 10.31 49.18
C ASN A 963 -7.49 11.36 48.19
N ASP A 964 -8.81 11.44 47.99
CA ASP A 964 -9.45 12.40 47.09
C ASP A 964 -9.04 13.85 47.37
N ARG A 965 -8.82 14.20 48.64
CA ARG A 965 -8.39 15.55 49.06
C ARG A 965 -6.87 15.72 49.04
N GLY A 966 -6.15 14.70 48.58
CA GLY A 966 -4.71 14.71 48.42
C GLY A 966 -4.26 15.57 47.25
N PHE A 967 -2.99 15.94 47.26
CA PHE A 967 -2.34 16.67 46.18
C PHE A 967 -1.36 15.75 45.46
N SER A 968 -1.44 15.70 44.12
CA SER A 968 -0.52 14.92 43.28
C SER A 968 0.42 15.85 42.49
N PRO A 969 1.69 16.01 42.91
CA PRO A 969 2.66 16.79 42.16
C PRO A 969 2.87 16.30 40.71
N GLY A 970 2.77 14.99 40.47
CA GLY A 970 2.88 14.41 39.13
C GLY A 970 1.72 14.84 38.23
N LEU A 971 0.49 14.75 38.72
CA LEU A 971 -0.70 15.21 38.01
C LEU A 971 -0.65 16.72 37.75
N GLN A 972 -0.24 17.52 38.76
CA GLN A 972 -0.13 18.98 38.63
C GLN A 972 0.81 19.38 37.47
N ARG A 973 1.99 18.77 37.38
CA ARG A 973 2.95 19.05 36.29
C ARG A 973 2.39 18.67 34.93
N TRP A 974 1.69 17.54 34.83
CA TRP A 974 1.04 17.12 33.59
C TRP A 974 -0.08 18.09 33.18
N LEU A 975 -0.88 18.56 34.14
CA LEU A 975 -1.93 19.55 33.93
C LEU A 975 -1.37 20.88 33.42
N GLU A 976 -0.36 21.42 34.09
CA GLU A 976 0.31 22.67 33.69
C GLU A 976 0.93 22.56 32.30
N ARG A 977 1.60 21.43 32.02
CA ARG A 977 2.18 21.14 30.70
C ARG A 977 1.11 21.08 29.61
N SER A 978 -0.03 20.44 29.90
CA SER A 978 -1.14 20.31 28.96
C SER A 978 -1.81 21.65 28.70
N LEU A 979 -2.07 22.46 29.73
CA LEU A 979 -2.64 23.80 29.58
C LEU A 979 -1.71 24.72 28.77
N ALA A 980 -0.41 24.74 29.10
CA ALA A 980 0.58 25.53 28.37
C ALA A 980 0.68 25.10 26.90
N TRP A 981 0.65 23.78 26.65
CA TRP A 981 0.69 23.25 25.29
C TRP A 981 -0.56 23.63 24.49
N MET A 982 -1.76 23.50 25.07
CA MET A 982 -3.01 23.87 24.40
C MET A 982 -3.07 25.37 24.12
N GLN A 983 -2.67 26.21 25.07
CA GLN A 983 -2.59 27.66 24.89
C GLN A 983 -1.64 28.06 23.75
N ALA A 984 -0.53 27.31 23.58
CA ALA A 984 0.45 27.59 22.53
C ALA A 984 0.04 27.07 21.13
N ASN A 985 -0.83 26.06 21.04
CA ASN A 985 -1.07 25.32 19.79
C ASN A 985 -2.51 25.34 19.28
N ASP A 986 -3.53 25.59 20.11
CA ASP A 986 -4.92 25.65 19.63
C ASP A 986 -5.10 26.87 18.70
N PRO A 987 -5.64 26.68 17.48
CA PRO A 987 -5.85 27.78 16.54
C PRO A 987 -6.85 28.83 17.05
N GLN A 988 -7.67 28.49 18.05
CA GLN A 988 -8.61 29.40 18.71
C GLN A 988 -8.06 29.81 20.08
N ARG A 989 -7.49 31.02 20.16
CA ARG A 989 -6.80 31.52 21.37
C ARG A 989 -7.63 31.51 22.66
N ASN A 990 -8.95 31.61 22.56
CA ASN A 990 -9.87 31.66 23.70
C ASN A 990 -10.58 30.32 23.95
N ARG A 991 -10.12 29.21 23.35
CA ARG A 991 -10.71 27.88 23.55
C ARG A 991 -10.67 27.52 25.04
N LEU A 992 -11.81 27.07 25.56
CA LEU A 992 -11.90 26.58 26.92
C LEU A 992 -11.14 25.25 27.05
N VAL A 993 -10.25 25.16 28.02
CA VAL A 993 -9.58 23.91 28.40
C VAL A 993 -9.77 23.70 29.89
N THR A 994 -10.20 22.51 30.30
CA THR A 994 -10.34 22.18 31.72
C THR A 994 -10.03 20.72 32.01
N MET A 995 -10.28 20.31 33.25
CA MET A 995 -10.17 18.95 33.76
C MET A 995 -11.49 18.52 34.41
N HIS A 996 -11.66 17.23 34.65
CA HIS A 996 -12.86 16.68 35.29
C HIS A 996 -12.48 15.78 36.47
N TRP A 997 -13.27 15.85 37.54
CA TRP A 997 -13.17 15.00 38.73
C TRP A 997 -14.54 14.38 39.00
N SER A 998 -14.58 13.14 39.48
CA SER A 998 -15.84 12.48 39.84
C SER A 998 -16.39 13.07 41.15
N HIS A 999 -15.65 12.93 42.24
CA HIS A 999 -16.01 13.44 43.54
C HIS A 999 -15.81 14.96 43.60
N PRO A 1000 -16.83 15.74 44.00
CA PRO A 1000 -16.76 17.20 43.94
C PRO A 1000 -15.79 17.82 44.95
N TRP A 1001 -15.39 17.10 46.00
CA TRP A 1001 -14.36 17.52 46.95
C TRP A 1001 -12.94 17.12 46.56
N ALA A 1002 -12.76 16.42 45.43
CA ALA A 1002 -11.47 15.89 45.04
C ALA A 1002 -10.56 16.96 44.41
N GLY A 1003 -9.26 16.81 44.66
CA GLY A 1003 -8.22 17.66 44.10
C GLY A 1003 -8.39 19.17 44.28
N PRO A 1004 -8.78 19.69 45.46
CA PRO A 1004 -9.13 21.11 45.63
C PRO A 1004 -7.98 22.06 45.27
N GLN A 1005 -6.72 21.64 45.46
CA GLN A 1005 -5.55 22.41 45.06
C GLN A 1005 -5.36 22.42 43.53
N HIS A 1006 -5.69 21.35 42.82
CA HIS A 1006 -5.59 21.29 41.36
C HIS A 1006 -6.56 22.27 40.69
N TRP A 1007 -7.73 22.53 41.29
CA TRP A 1007 -8.71 23.51 40.80
C TRP A 1007 -8.21 24.95 40.83
N GLN A 1008 -7.18 25.25 41.63
CA GLN A 1008 -6.55 26.57 41.68
C GLN A 1008 -5.55 26.81 40.54
N THR A 1009 -5.32 25.81 39.67
CA THR A 1009 -4.39 25.93 38.54
C THR A 1009 -4.81 27.08 37.63
N PRO A 1010 -3.91 28.04 37.34
CA PRO A 1010 -4.16 29.11 36.38
C PRO A 1010 -4.40 28.56 34.97
N GLY A 1011 -5.31 29.18 34.22
CA GLY A 1011 -5.57 28.84 32.82
C GLY A 1011 -6.70 27.84 32.57
N LEU A 1012 -7.30 27.22 33.61
CA LEU A 1012 -8.52 26.42 33.43
C LEU A 1012 -9.70 27.34 33.04
N GLY A 1013 -10.45 26.93 32.02
CA GLY A 1013 -11.57 27.69 31.47
C GLY A 1013 -12.82 27.73 32.37
N PHE A 1014 -13.06 26.68 33.16
CA PHE A 1014 -14.19 26.59 34.09
C PHE A 1014 -14.00 25.47 35.12
N SER A 1015 -14.72 25.54 36.23
CA SER A 1015 -14.77 24.51 37.26
C SER A 1015 -15.95 23.57 37.06
N TYR A 1016 -15.71 22.26 37.09
CA TYR A 1016 -16.74 21.27 36.81
C TYR A 1016 -16.37 19.85 37.32
N SER A 1017 -17.27 19.23 38.07
CA SER A 1017 -17.22 17.89 38.66
C SER A 1017 -18.65 17.29 38.72
N ASN A 1018 -18.83 16.12 39.35
CA ASN A 1018 -20.13 15.46 39.48
C ASN A 1018 -20.86 15.93 40.75
N ALA A 1019 -22.19 15.94 40.71
CA ALA A 1019 -23.08 16.34 41.80
C ALA A 1019 -24.20 15.33 42.03
N TYR A 1020 -23.89 14.03 41.96
CA TYR A 1020 -24.82 12.95 42.29
C TYR A 1020 -25.26 13.04 43.76
N THR A 1021 -26.57 12.94 44.03
CA THR A 1021 -27.11 13.07 45.40
C THR A 1021 -26.61 11.94 46.31
N ALA A 1022 -26.26 10.80 45.74
CA ALA A 1022 -25.64 9.67 46.43
C ALA A 1022 -24.32 10.01 47.13
N PHE A 1023 -23.57 11.03 46.68
CA PHE A 1023 -22.31 11.42 47.34
C PHE A 1023 -22.49 11.89 48.79
N GLN A 1024 -23.70 12.33 49.17
CA GLN A 1024 -24.03 12.69 50.55
C GLN A 1024 -23.96 11.50 51.52
N ASP A 1025 -23.99 10.25 51.02
CA ASP A 1025 -23.83 9.05 51.83
C ASP A 1025 -22.35 8.78 52.19
N PHE A 1026 -21.43 9.33 51.40
CA PHE A 1026 -19.98 9.10 51.54
C PHE A 1026 -19.29 10.29 52.22
N ASP A 1027 -19.74 11.51 51.94
CA ASP A 1027 -19.15 12.72 52.50
C ASP A 1027 -20.20 13.69 53.05
N THR A 1028 -20.22 13.81 54.38
CA THR A 1028 -21.13 14.72 55.10
C THR A 1028 -20.85 16.21 54.83
N SER A 1029 -19.72 16.59 54.22
CA SER A 1029 -19.45 17.98 53.85
C SER A 1029 -20.45 18.53 52.84
N LEU A 1030 -20.97 17.68 51.94
CA LEU A 1030 -22.07 18.04 51.04
C LEU A 1030 -23.37 18.38 51.79
N GLY A 1031 -23.52 17.95 53.05
CA GLY A 1031 -24.62 18.26 53.95
C GLY A 1031 -24.29 19.27 55.06
N LYS A 1032 -23.27 20.13 54.86
CA LYS A 1032 -22.76 21.08 55.88
C LYS A 1032 -22.37 20.39 57.19
N GLY A 1033 -21.78 19.20 57.10
CA GLY A 1033 -21.30 18.41 58.24
C GLY A 1033 -22.40 17.63 58.99
N LYS A 1034 -23.61 17.52 58.43
CA LYS A 1034 -24.71 16.73 59.00
C LYS A 1034 -25.07 15.59 58.07
N ARG A 1035 -25.38 14.43 58.65
CA ARG A 1035 -26.00 13.33 57.91
C ARG A 1035 -27.46 13.69 57.65
N VAL A 1036 -27.75 14.09 56.43
CA VAL A 1036 -29.09 14.47 55.95
C VAL A 1036 -29.58 13.45 54.93
N PRO A 1037 -30.90 13.27 54.76
CA PRO A 1037 -31.42 12.52 53.61
C PRO A 1037 -30.91 13.16 52.31
N ARG A 1038 -30.60 12.32 51.31
CA ARG A 1038 -30.19 12.76 49.97
C ARG A 1038 -31.09 13.89 49.49
N SER A 1039 -30.51 15.06 49.22
CA SER A 1039 -31.25 16.22 48.73
C SER A 1039 -30.42 16.93 47.68
N LEU A 1040 -31.00 17.09 46.49
CA LEU A 1040 -30.37 17.78 45.37
C LEU A 1040 -30.08 19.26 45.71
N PRO A 1041 -31.03 20.05 46.27
CA PRO A 1041 -30.77 21.40 46.77
C PRO A 1041 -29.53 21.54 47.67
N ILE A 1042 -29.34 20.59 48.58
CA ILE A 1042 -28.20 20.57 49.52
C ILE A 1042 -26.89 20.32 48.77
N ALA A 1043 -26.87 19.31 47.87
CA ALA A 1043 -25.69 18.98 47.08
C ALA A 1043 -25.25 20.15 46.18
N LEU A 1044 -26.18 20.80 45.46
CA LEU A 1044 -25.86 21.94 44.61
C LEU A 1044 -25.43 23.16 45.42
N ASP A 1045 -26.05 23.40 46.59
CA ASP A 1045 -25.66 24.52 47.46
C ASP A 1045 -24.22 24.36 47.96
N ALA A 1046 -23.84 23.17 48.44
CA ALA A 1046 -22.48 22.88 48.87
C ALA A 1046 -21.48 22.94 47.70
N TYR A 1047 -21.86 22.39 46.55
CA TYR A 1047 -21.04 22.42 45.34
C TYR A 1047 -20.70 23.86 44.93
N LEU A 1048 -21.69 24.73 44.90
CA LEU A 1048 -21.53 26.11 44.45
C LEU A 1048 -20.83 27.00 45.50
N ASN A 1049 -21.17 26.86 46.79
CA ASN A 1049 -20.71 27.79 47.81
C ASN A 1049 -19.45 27.33 48.55
N ASP A 1050 -19.29 26.02 48.74
CA ASP A 1050 -18.22 25.47 49.58
C ASP A 1050 -17.08 24.89 48.73
N LEU A 1051 -17.39 24.28 47.58
CA LEU A 1051 -16.41 23.55 46.75
C LEU A 1051 -15.94 24.37 45.55
N PHE A 1052 -16.86 25.01 44.82
CA PHE A 1052 -16.57 25.80 43.62
C PHE A 1052 -17.15 27.23 43.65
N PRO A 1053 -16.82 28.03 44.68
CA PRO A 1053 -17.27 29.41 44.78
C PRO A 1053 -16.72 30.26 43.63
N ALA A 1054 -17.60 30.59 42.68
CA ALA A 1054 -17.26 31.33 41.45
C ALA A 1054 -16.60 32.69 41.75
N ASP A 1055 -16.99 33.37 42.83
CA ASP A 1055 -16.39 34.63 43.25
C ASP A 1055 -14.95 34.49 43.73
N GLN A 1056 -14.60 33.35 44.34
CA GLN A 1056 -13.24 33.08 44.83
C GLN A 1056 -12.35 32.52 43.70
N LEU A 1057 -12.87 31.58 42.91
CA LEU A 1057 -12.14 30.94 41.81
C LEU A 1057 -12.04 31.83 40.57
N ARG A 1058 -12.85 32.90 40.50
CA ARG A 1058 -12.91 33.89 39.41
C ARG A 1058 -13.05 33.23 38.03
N ARG A 1059 -13.86 32.18 37.96
CA ARG A 1059 -14.13 31.41 36.73
C ARG A 1059 -15.55 30.86 36.74
N PRO A 1060 -16.10 30.44 35.60
CA PRO A 1060 -17.44 29.88 35.53
C PRO A 1060 -17.52 28.53 36.25
N THR A 1061 -18.64 28.27 36.92
CA THR A 1061 -18.94 26.99 37.58
C THR A 1061 -20.04 26.27 36.83
N LEU A 1062 -19.76 25.05 36.35
CA LEU A 1062 -20.70 24.17 35.67
C LEU A 1062 -20.90 22.87 36.46
N LEU A 1063 -22.03 22.21 36.20
CA LEU A 1063 -22.24 20.82 36.60
C LEU A 1063 -21.93 19.89 35.46
N GLY A 1064 -21.32 18.79 35.84
CA GLY A 1064 -20.71 17.85 34.93
C GLY A 1064 -21.46 16.59 34.68
N GLU A 1065 -21.76 15.95 35.78
CA GLU A 1065 -22.63 14.80 35.85
C GLU A 1065 -23.51 14.97 37.07
N TRP A 1066 -24.81 14.81 36.91
CA TRP A 1066 -25.75 14.81 38.02
C TRP A 1066 -27.03 14.05 37.63
N GLY A 1067 -27.82 13.73 38.65
CA GLY A 1067 -29.04 12.92 38.55
C GLY A 1067 -28.89 11.62 39.35
N GLY A 1068 -29.52 11.57 40.51
CA GLY A 1068 -29.60 10.47 41.47
C GLY A 1068 -28.29 9.75 41.74
N HIS A 1069 -28.35 8.43 41.83
CA HIS A 1069 -27.20 7.55 41.99
C HIS A 1069 -26.66 7.13 40.62
N TRP A 1070 -25.36 7.05 40.40
CA TRP A 1070 -24.73 6.66 39.13
C TRP A 1070 -25.01 5.22 38.65
N SER A 1071 -25.85 4.44 39.34
CA SER A 1071 -26.12 3.03 39.00
C SER A 1071 -27.45 2.47 39.52
N ASP A 1072 -28.05 3.09 40.54
CA ASP A 1072 -29.27 2.58 41.17
C ASP A 1072 -30.27 3.72 41.36
N ASN A 1073 -31.14 3.88 40.37
CA ASN A 1073 -32.16 4.93 40.34
C ASN A 1073 -33.56 4.36 40.24
N GLU A 1074 -34.50 5.22 40.62
CA GLU A 1074 -35.93 5.00 40.44
C GLU A 1074 -36.53 6.09 39.53
N PRO A 1075 -37.47 5.76 38.64
CA PRO A 1075 -38.16 6.69 37.74
C PRO A 1075 -38.66 7.98 38.40
N TRP A 1076 -39.32 7.86 39.56
CA TRP A 1076 -39.90 9.01 40.25
C TRP A 1076 -38.85 9.91 40.93
N VAL A 1077 -37.67 9.36 41.29
CA VAL A 1077 -36.54 10.15 41.81
C VAL A 1077 -35.97 10.96 40.65
N MET A 1078 -35.75 10.33 39.50
CA MET A 1078 -35.22 11.00 38.29
C MET A 1078 -36.10 12.16 37.84
N ARG A 1079 -37.42 11.99 37.85
CA ARG A 1079 -38.37 13.08 37.50
C ARG A 1079 -38.31 14.26 38.46
N GLY A 1080 -38.22 13.98 39.77
CA GLY A 1080 -38.11 15.01 40.81
C GLY A 1080 -36.79 15.77 40.74
N GLU A 1081 -35.69 15.02 40.59
CA GLU A 1081 -34.35 15.57 40.49
C GLU A 1081 -34.13 16.34 39.19
N LEU A 1082 -34.49 15.80 38.02
CA LEU A 1082 -34.33 16.51 36.73
C LEU A 1082 -35.01 17.88 36.78
N ARG A 1083 -36.29 17.91 37.17
CA ARG A 1083 -37.07 19.16 37.19
C ARG A 1083 -36.49 20.18 38.18
N THR A 1084 -36.16 19.73 39.40
CA THR A 1084 -35.62 20.60 40.45
C THR A 1084 -34.20 21.07 40.11
N GLY A 1085 -33.34 20.18 39.63
CA GLY A 1085 -31.95 20.49 39.28
C GLY A 1085 -31.83 21.43 38.09
N CYS A 1086 -32.69 21.27 37.07
CA CYS A 1086 -32.80 22.23 35.98
C CYS A 1086 -33.17 23.63 36.51
N TRP A 1087 -34.20 23.75 37.34
CA TRP A 1087 -34.57 25.06 37.88
C TRP A 1087 -33.53 25.64 38.83
N LEU A 1088 -32.93 24.84 39.71
CA LEU A 1088 -31.90 25.28 40.64
C LEU A 1088 -30.69 25.86 39.92
N GLN A 1089 -30.15 25.19 38.89
CA GLN A 1089 -29.07 25.75 38.08
C GLN A 1089 -29.48 27.07 37.40
N ALA A 1090 -30.74 27.19 36.98
CA ALA A 1090 -31.27 28.40 36.36
C ALA A 1090 -31.52 29.55 37.36
N VAL A 1091 -31.71 29.29 38.65
CA VAL A 1091 -31.97 30.36 39.65
C VAL A 1091 -30.84 30.57 40.65
N THR A 1092 -29.72 29.86 40.49
CA THR A 1092 -28.50 30.05 41.29
C THR A 1092 -27.32 30.39 40.36
N PRO A 1093 -26.20 30.93 40.86
CA PRO A 1093 -25.11 31.44 40.01
C PRO A 1093 -24.22 30.34 39.41
N TYR A 1094 -24.81 29.25 38.92
CA TYR A 1094 -24.16 28.39 37.93
C TYR A 1094 -24.08 29.11 36.59
N ALA A 1095 -23.00 28.89 35.85
CA ALA A 1095 -22.76 29.51 34.56
C ALA A 1095 -23.54 28.86 33.40
N GLY A 1096 -24.24 27.76 33.66
CA GLY A 1096 -25.00 27.00 32.67
C GLY A 1096 -25.95 25.99 33.32
N ASN A 1097 -26.77 25.34 32.50
CA ASN A 1097 -27.65 24.23 32.86
C ASN A 1097 -27.15 22.97 32.14
N THR A 1098 -26.19 22.29 32.75
CA THR A 1098 -25.40 21.26 32.05
C THR A 1098 -25.32 19.97 32.85
N GLY A 1099 -24.88 18.89 32.21
CA GLY A 1099 -24.33 17.73 32.90
C GLY A 1099 -25.34 16.72 33.43
N PHE A 1100 -26.60 16.72 33.00
CA PHE A 1100 -27.48 15.59 33.36
C PHE A 1100 -26.99 14.30 32.69
N TRP A 1101 -26.82 13.21 33.44
CA TRP A 1101 -26.22 11.97 32.94
C TRP A 1101 -27.18 11.05 32.17
N TRP A 1102 -28.47 11.02 32.49
CA TRP A 1102 -29.37 9.95 32.04
C TRP A 1102 -30.02 10.23 30.68
N TRP A 1103 -29.23 10.47 29.62
CA TRP A 1103 -29.75 10.87 28.30
C TRP A 1103 -30.57 9.78 27.60
N LEU A 1104 -30.26 8.49 27.80
CA LEU A 1104 -31.07 7.41 27.25
C LEU A 1104 -32.44 7.35 27.93
N TRP A 1105 -32.47 7.64 29.23
CA TRP A 1105 -33.72 7.77 29.97
C TRP A 1105 -34.50 9.02 29.54
N LEU A 1106 -33.86 10.18 29.32
CA LEU A 1106 -34.54 11.39 28.78
C LEU A 1106 -35.29 11.10 27.49
N GLU A 1107 -34.64 10.35 26.60
CA GLU A 1107 -35.21 9.94 25.32
C GLU A 1107 -36.36 8.95 25.50
N THR A 1108 -36.18 7.92 26.32
CA THR A 1108 -37.19 6.89 26.57
C THR A 1108 -38.44 7.45 27.27
N SER A 1109 -38.26 8.45 28.13
CA SER A 1109 -39.31 9.02 28.98
C SER A 1109 -39.89 10.36 28.47
N ASP A 1110 -39.52 10.80 27.25
CA ASP A 1110 -39.92 12.07 26.61
C ASP A 1110 -39.72 13.31 27.52
N GLN A 1111 -38.56 13.43 28.15
CA GLN A 1111 -38.28 14.51 29.13
C GLN A 1111 -37.47 15.69 28.58
N TRP A 1112 -37.13 15.71 27.29
CA TRP A 1112 -36.40 16.82 26.65
C TRP A 1112 -37.08 18.19 26.86
N LYS A 1113 -38.42 18.23 26.93
CA LYS A 1113 -39.24 19.44 27.12
C LYS A 1113 -38.96 20.21 28.42
N GLN A 1114 -38.38 19.56 29.43
CA GLN A 1114 -37.96 20.24 30.66
C GLN A 1114 -36.95 21.37 30.36
N TYR A 1115 -36.07 21.17 29.38
CA TYR A 1115 -35.08 22.17 28.98
C TYR A 1115 -35.68 23.34 28.20
N ALA A 1116 -36.80 23.13 27.49
CA ALA A 1116 -37.50 24.21 26.78
C ALA A 1116 -38.03 25.29 27.74
N ALA A 1117 -38.46 24.88 28.94
CA ALA A 1117 -38.88 25.81 29.99
C ALA A 1117 -37.69 26.66 30.50
N ILE A 1118 -36.53 26.02 30.69
CA ILE A 1118 -35.30 26.71 31.09
C ILE A 1118 -34.84 27.68 30.00
N ALA A 1119 -34.80 27.24 28.75
CA ALA A 1119 -34.41 28.06 27.61
C ALA A 1119 -35.30 29.30 27.51
N ARG A 1120 -36.62 29.16 27.63
CA ARG A 1120 -37.58 30.28 27.68
C ARG A 1120 -37.33 31.21 28.86
N PHE A 1121 -37.10 30.67 30.05
CA PHE A 1121 -36.77 31.48 31.23
C PHE A 1121 -35.47 32.26 31.06
N MET A 1122 -34.47 31.71 30.38
CA MET A 1122 -33.17 32.34 30.17
C MET A 1122 -33.16 33.40 29.06
N GLN A 1123 -34.22 33.48 28.24
CA GLN A 1123 -34.30 34.48 27.17
C GLN A 1123 -34.21 35.92 27.74
N GLY A 1124 -33.23 36.67 27.24
CA GLY A 1124 -33.00 38.06 27.61
C GLY A 1124 -32.37 38.27 28.99
N GLU A 1125 -31.95 37.22 29.69
CA GLU A 1125 -31.21 37.36 30.94
C GLU A 1125 -29.81 37.92 30.70
N GLU A 1126 -29.39 38.88 31.53
CA GLU A 1126 -28.02 39.35 31.61
C GLU A 1126 -27.54 39.19 33.06
N ARG A 1127 -26.55 38.33 33.27
CA ARG A 1127 -26.04 37.99 34.61
C ARG A 1127 -24.70 38.62 34.92
N ARG A 1128 -23.97 39.08 33.89
CA ARG A 1128 -22.64 39.66 34.04
C ARG A 1128 -22.71 41.01 34.70
N GLY A 1129 -21.62 41.40 35.36
CA GLY A 1129 -21.50 42.71 36.01
C GLY A 1129 -22.36 42.88 37.27
N GLN A 1130 -23.00 41.81 37.74
CA GLN A 1130 -23.77 41.77 38.98
C GLN A 1130 -23.07 40.85 39.99
N THR A 1131 -23.21 41.15 41.28
CA THR A 1131 -22.80 40.23 42.35
C THR A 1131 -24.03 39.42 42.76
N TRP A 1132 -24.00 38.13 42.44
CA TRP A 1132 -25.09 37.21 42.74
C TRP A 1132 -24.75 36.39 43.98
N THR A 1133 -25.58 36.52 45.00
CA THR A 1133 -25.47 35.75 46.24
C THR A 1133 -26.57 34.70 46.28
N PRO A 1134 -26.26 33.41 46.48
CA PRO A 1134 -27.27 32.38 46.71
C PRO A 1134 -28.09 32.66 47.97
N ILE A 1135 -29.41 32.40 47.91
CA ILE A 1135 -30.33 32.61 49.03
C ILE A 1135 -31.25 31.40 49.21
N GLN A 1136 -31.61 31.14 50.46
CA GLN A 1136 -32.68 30.20 50.86
C GLN A 1136 -33.71 30.97 51.70
N PRO A 1137 -34.67 31.64 51.04
CA PRO A 1137 -35.67 32.48 51.72
C PRO A 1137 -36.53 31.74 52.73
N ARG A 1138 -36.99 32.45 53.76
CA ARG A 1138 -37.86 31.86 54.79
C ARG A 1138 -39.29 31.71 54.26
N VAL A 1139 -39.88 30.53 54.41
CA VAL A 1139 -41.31 30.31 54.15
C VAL A 1139 -42.09 30.65 55.42
N LEU A 1140 -43.10 31.53 55.31
CA LEU A 1140 -43.95 31.97 56.41
C LEU A 1140 -45.30 31.24 56.40
N GLY A 1141 -45.86 31.01 57.60
CA GLY A 1141 -47.17 30.37 57.82
C GLY A 1141 -47.09 29.09 58.66
N ALA A 1142 -48.24 28.61 59.16
CA ALA A 1142 -48.32 27.34 59.92
C ALA A 1142 -48.08 26.10 59.04
N ASP A 1143 -48.21 26.27 57.73
CA ASP A 1143 -48.05 25.23 56.73
C ASP A 1143 -46.71 25.38 55.97
N THR A 1144 -45.60 25.00 56.60
CA THR A 1144 -44.23 25.17 56.06
C THR A 1144 -43.82 24.10 55.03
N ARG A 1145 -44.79 23.67 54.19
CA ARG A 1145 -44.61 22.60 53.20
C ARG A 1145 -43.89 23.03 51.92
N LEU A 1146 -43.52 24.30 51.77
CA LEU A 1146 -42.75 24.80 50.63
C LEU A 1146 -41.25 24.84 50.92
N PHE A 1147 -40.46 24.78 49.86
CA PHE A 1147 -39.03 25.11 49.86
C PHE A 1147 -38.78 26.18 48.79
N ALA A 1148 -37.88 27.11 49.08
CA ALA A 1148 -37.52 28.18 48.17
C ALA A 1148 -36.01 28.37 48.16
N GLN A 1149 -35.42 28.45 46.96
CA GLN A 1149 -33.99 28.69 46.77
C GLN A 1149 -33.76 29.50 45.51
N GLY A 1150 -32.72 30.33 45.51
CA GLY A 1150 -32.45 31.23 44.40
C GLY A 1150 -31.18 32.04 44.58
N MET A 1151 -31.12 33.18 43.92
CA MET A 1151 -30.03 34.15 44.03
C MET A 1151 -30.55 35.59 44.03
N ILE A 1152 -29.80 36.47 44.69
CA ILE A 1152 -30.06 37.91 44.79
C ILE A 1152 -28.85 38.72 44.34
N SER A 1153 -29.12 39.86 43.70
CA SER A 1153 -28.18 40.93 43.42
C SER A 1153 -28.80 42.26 43.91
N PRO A 1154 -28.05 43.37 43.91
CA PRO A 1154 -28.59 44.69 44.25
C PRO A 1154 -29.79 45.15 43.40
N THR A 1155 -29.98 44.54 42.22
CA THR A 1155 -31.00 44.95 41.23
C THR A 1155 -31.94 43.83 40.81
N ALA A 1156 -31.68 42.57 41.20
CA ALA A 1156 -32.45 41.44 40.71
C ALA A 1156 -32.52 40.26 41.72
N VAL A 1157 -33.60 39.49 41.66
CA VAL A 1157 -33.75 38.19 42.32
C VAL A 1157 -34.22 37.17 41.31
N ARG A 1158 -33.69 35.95 41.39
CA ARG A 1158 -34.20 34.76 40.71
C ARG A 1158 -34.53 33.72 41.76
N LEU A 1159 -35.74 33.16 41.74
CA LEU A 1159 -36.21 32.28 42.81
C LEU A 1159 -37.02 31.12 42.25
N TYR A 1160 -36.76 29.92 42.76
CA TYR A 1160 -37.53 28.71 42.50
C TYR A 1160 -38.23 28.27 43.79
N VAL A 1161 -39.51 27.90 43.70
CA VAL A 1161 -40.35 27.49 44.83
C VAL A 1161 -41.09 26.20 44.49
N TRP A 1162 -40.95 25.18 45.34
CA TRP A 1162 -41.56 23.87 45.13
C TRP A 1162 -42.01 23.20 46.45
N PRO A 1163 -42.84 22.15 46.41
CA PRO A 1163 -43.24 21.38 47.59
C PRO A 1163 -42.06 20.58 48.16
N ARG A 1164 -41.88 20.64 49.48
CA ARG A 1164 -40.80 19.93 50.17
C ARG A 1164 -40.85 18.41 49.87
N GLY A 1165 -39.72 17.86 49.45
CA GLY A 1165 -39.56 16.42 49.16
C GLY A 1165 -39.93 16.02 47.74
N TYR A 1166 -40.47 16.93 46.91
CA TYR A 1166 -40.67 16.68 45.48
C TYR A 1166 -39.33 16.45 44.74
N ASP A 1167 -38.26 17.13 45.20
CA ASP A 1167 -36.90 16.98 44.71
C ASP A 1167 -36.31 15.58 44.97
N GLN A 1168 -36.89 14.81 45.88
CA GLN A 1168 -36.44 13.46 46.25
C GLN A 1168 -37.35 12.37 45.67
N ASP A 1169 -38.64 12.65 45.53
CA ASP A 1169 -39.64 11.71 45.02
C ASP A 1169 -40.80 12.50 44.40
N SER A 1170 -40.89 12.48 43.07
CA SER A 1170 -41.94 13.19 42.34
C SER A 1170 -43.35 12.69 42.64
N ARG A 1171 -43.55 11.55 43.32
CA ARG A 1171 -44.87 11.09 43.78
C ARG A 1171 -45.33 11.83 45.02
N ARG A 1172 -44.44 12.55 45.72
CA ARG A 1172 -44.76 13.37 46.91
C ARG A 1172 -45.40 14.71 46.55
N THR A 1173 -45.91 14.88 45.32
CA THR A 1173 -46.67 16.06 44.91
C THR A 1173 -47.85 16.32 45.84
N GLN A 1174 -47.96 17.56 46.33
CA GLN A 1174 -49.17 18.03 46.99
C GLN A 1174 -49.86 19.05 46.08
N PRO A 1175 -51.06 18.74 45.55
CA PRO A 1175 -51.78 19.68 44.71
C PRO A 1175 -52.01 21.01 45.45
N LYS A 1176 -51.71 22.13 44.79
CA LYS A 1176 -52.09 23.48 45.23
C LYS A 1176 -51.43 24.00 46.51
N ALA A 1177 -50.22 23.54 46.86
CA ALA A 1177 -49.46 24.15 47.95
C ALA A 1177 -49.31 25.67 47.70
N SER A 1178 -49.61 26.50 48.68
CA SER A 1178 -49.54 27.97 48.60
C SER A 1178 -49.01 28.54 49.91
N GLY A 1179 -48.38 29.71 49.87
CA GLY A 1179 -47.81 30.32 51.07
C GLY A 1179 -47.20 31.70 50.80
N MET A 1180 -46.37 32.14 51.74
CA MET A 1180 -45.64 33.40 51.62
C MET A 1180 -44.15 33.13 51.78
N VAL A 1181 -43.33 33.68 50.89
CA VAL A 1181 -41.87 33.59 50.97
C VAL A 1181 -41.30 34.96 51.33
N ARG A 1182 -40.57 35.05 52.44
CA ARG A 1182 -39.90 36.28 52.86
C ARG A 1182 -38.51 36.36 52.26
N LEU A 1183 -38.32 37.38 51.42
CA LEU A 1183 -37.04 37.81 50.90
C LEU A 1183 -36.47 38.91 51.80
N ASP A 1184 -35.20 38.77 52.18
CA ASP A 1184 -34.45 39.74 52.96
C ASP A 1184 -33.26 40.26 52.13
N GLY A 1185 -32.74 41.45 52.46
CA GLY A 1185 -31.53 42.01 51.82
C GLY A 1185 -31.77 42.70 50.48
N LEU A 1186 -33.03 43.04 50.16
CA LEU A 1186 -33.38 43.82 48.97
C LEU A 1186 -33.08 45.30 49.19
N ALA A 1187 -32.79 46.03 48.11
CA ALA A 1187 -32.82 47.49 48.15
C ALA A 1187 -34.28 47.97 48.43
N PRO A 1188 -34.50 48.92 49.35
CA PRO A 1188 -35.83 49.49 49.59
C PRO A 1188 -36.42 50.10 48.31
N GLY A 1189 -37.74 49.97 48.13
CA GLY A 1189 -38.46 50.55 46.99
C GLY A 1189 -39.22 49.53 46.15
N ALA A 1190 -39.59 49.92 44.93
CA ALA A 1190 -40.43 49.13 44.03
C ALA A 1190 -39.63 48.06 43.26
N TRP A 1191 -40.20 46.87 43.20
CA TRP A 1191 -39.68 45.71 42.49
C TRP A 1191 -40.76 45.15 41.57
N ARG A 1192 -40.41 44.93 40.31
CA ARG A 1192 -41.26 44.24 39.35
C ARG A 1192 -41.08 42.74 39.51
N MET A 1193 -42.10 42.06 40.01
CA MET A 1193 -42.15 40.61 40.13
C MET A 1193 -42.85 40.02 38.90
N ARG A 1194 -42.22 39.01 38.28
CA ARG A 1194 -42.78 38.18 37.23
C ARG A 1194 -42.77 36.73 37.69
N ARG A 1195 -43.92 36.06 37.63
CA ARG A 1195 -44.08 34.63 37.91
C ARG A 1195 -44.10 33.87 36.60
N PHE A 1196 -43.36 32.76 36.58
CA PHE A 1196 -43.29 31.82 35.48
C PHE A 1196 -43.85 30.47 35.93
N ASP A 1197 -44.57 29.82 35.01
CA ASP A 1197 -44.98 28.43 35.15
C ASP A 1197 -43.76 27.52 35.04
N GLY A 1198 -43.55 26.62 36.00
CA GLY A 1198 -42.33 25.80 36.02
C GLY A 1198 -42.32 24.62 35.06
N ALA A 1199 -43.45 24.29 34.41
CA ALA A 1199 -43.52 23.24 33.39
C ALA A 1199 -43.25 23.78 31.99
N THR A 1200 -43.73 24.99 31.70
CA THR A 1200 -43.61 25.63 30.39
C THR A 1200 -42.56 26.73 30.37
N GLY A 1201 -42.23 27.36 31.49
CA GLY A 1201 -41.38 28.56 31.51
C GLY A 1201 -42.09 29.80 30.95
N GLU A 1202 -43.41 29.78 30.76
CA GLU A 1202 -44.19 30.93 30.33
C GLU A 1202 -44.44 31.90 31.48
N GLN A 1203 -44.36 33.20 31.20
CA GLN A 1203 -44.75 34.22 32.16
C GLN A 1203 -46.27 34.18 32.34
N VAL A 1204 -46.73 33.88 33.55
CA VAL A 1204 -48.18 33.75 33.88
C VAL A 1204 -48.70 34.89 34.74
N ALA A 1205 -47.83 35.69 35.38
CA ALA A 1205 -48.24 36.88 36.10
C ALA A 1205 -47.11 37.92 36.19
N GLU A 1206 -47.49 39.19 36.30
CA GLU A 1206 -46.60 40.31 36.65
C GLU A 1206 -47.28 41.19 37.71
N ARG A 1207 -46.52 41.62 38.73
CA ARG A 1207 -46.99 42.57 39.76
C ARG A 1207 -45.86 43.46 40.22
N GLU A 1208 -46.21 44.63 40.74
CA GLU A 1208 -45.28 45.48 41.48
C GLU A 1208 -45.39 45.16 42.98
N LEU A 1209 -44.25 44.95 43.63
CA LEU A 1209 -44.13 44.70 45.06
C LEU A 1209 -43.13 45.70 45.65
N THR A 1210 -43.30 46.06 46.92
CA THR A 1210 -42.43 47.04 47.58
C THR A 1210 -41.63 46.37 48.68
N ALA A 1211 -40.30 46.51 48.63
CA ALA A 1211 -39.43 46.14 49.73
C ALA A 1211 -39.43 47.26 50.78
N ASP A 1212 -39.58 46.90 52.06
CA ASP A 1212 -39.64 47.86 53.16
C ASP A 1212 -38.29 48.57 53.41
N ALA A 1213 -38.27 49.50 54.37
CA ALA A 1213 -37.05 50.24 54.73
C ALA A 1213 -35.92 49.36 55.28
N GLN A 1214 -36.23 48.13 55.70
CA GLN A 1214 -35.26 47.12 56.15
C GLN A 1214 -34.87 46.15 55.01
N GLY A 1215 -35.34 46.38 53.78
CA GLY A 1215 -35.05 45.54 52.63
C GLY A 1215 -35.78 44.19 52.64
N ARG A 1216 -36.94 44.12 53.30
CA ARG A 1216 -37.75 42.91 53.39
C ARG A 1216 -38.94 42.98 52.44
N LEU A 1217 -39.23 41.88 51.77
CA LEU A 1217 -40.35 41.74 50.84
C LEU A 1217 -41.03 40.39 51.03
N ASP A 1218 -42.36 40.42 51.18
CA ASP A 1218 -43.19 39.22 51.21
C ASP A 1218 -43.69 38.88 49.82
N LEU A 1219 -43.23 37.75 49.29
CA LEU A 1219 -43.63 37.23 48.00
C LEU A 1219 -44.79 36.24 48.17
N PRO A 1220 -46.01 36.59 47.73
CA PRO A 1220 -47.13 35.65 47.76
C PRO A 1220 -46.93 34.55 46.72
N VAL A 1221 -46.91 33.30 47.18
CA VAL A 1221 -46.86 32.10 46.34
C VAL A 1221 -48.26 31.51 46.28
N SER A 1222 -48.99 31.83 45.22
CA SER A 1222 -50.26 31.18 44.89
C SER A 1222 -50.06 29.68 44.61
N ALA A 1223 -51.15 28.91 44.63
CA ALA A 1223 -51.17 27.47 44.40
C ALA A 1223 -50.16 27.01 43.32
N LEU A 1224 -49.28 26.07 43.72
CA LEU A 1224 -48.29 25.43 42.87
C LEU A 1224 -48.88 24.24 42.12
N ASP A 1225 -48.40 24.03 40.88
CA ASP A 1225 -48.69 22.85 40.08
C ASP A 1225 -47.50 22.50 39.14
N PRO A 1226 -46.59 21.61 39.56
CA PRO A 1226 -46.19 21.34 40.94
C PRO A 1226 -45.37 22.47 41.58
N ASP A 1227 -44.85 23.44 40.82
CA ASP A 1227 -43.85 24.43 41.28
C ASP A 1227 -44.05 25.82 40.62
N ALA A 1228 -43.21 26.79 40.98
CA ALA A 1228 -43.20 28.12 40.39
C ALA A 1228 -41.81 28.76 40.43
N VAL A 1229 -41.55 29.61 39.44
CA VAL A 1229 -40.28 30.33 39.30
C VAL A 1229 -40.56 31.83 39.20
N PHE A 1230 -39.68 32.66 39.75
CA PHE A 1230 -39.88 34.10 39.85
C PHE A 1230 -38.64 34.85 39.39
N LYS A 1231 -38.87 35.96 38.67
CA LYS A 1231 -37.90 37.03 38.45
C LYS A 1231 -38.40 38.28 39.17
N LEU A 1232 -37.59 38.87 40.03
CA LEU A 1232 -37.85 40.20 40.56
C LEU A 1232 -36.74 41.11 40.05
N ASP A 1233 -37.10 42.24 39.45
CA ASP A 1233 -36.14 43.25 39.01
C ASP A 1233 -36.52 44.59 39.64
N ARG A 1234 -35.53 45.32 40.14
CA ARG A 1234 -35.74 46.66 40.70
C ARG A 1234 -36.24 47.61 39.60
N ARG A 1235 -37.22 48.45 39.93
CA ARG A 1235 -37.72 49.51 39.03
C ARG A 1235 -36.94 50.81 39.15
#